data_AF-A0A818YWD4-F1
#
_entry.id   AF-A0A818YWD4-F1
#
_cell.length_a   1.000
_cell.length_b   1.000
_cell.length_c   1.000
_cell.angle_alpha   90.00
_cell.angle_beta   90.00
_cell.angle_gamma   90.00
#
_symmetry.space_group_name_H-M   'P 1'
#
loop_
_entity.id
_entity.type
_entity.pdbx_description
1 polymer ?
#
loop_
_entity_poly.entity_id
_entity_poly.type
_entity_poly.pdbx_seq_one_letter_code
_entity_poly.pdbx_strand_id
1 'polypeptide(L)'
;GVVERDDTIKKAREDLLLRHKELEQQLQDEQLLYQELQEKYEKVCEKRDSIKNDMHQMQQQLEKSKNDYNALSRKWKEKSDLITELDNKIRRASETYQTNEKKLIDENNRLIEAQKQTEDKLRQHDDDFRRQFETIEHGHRQTLNQMQKNYEEKLQQAQIRINEVEDEMRILLHDTNQRKKKWEERMKHLRIFKQQQNNIWRLCSPSLLRSTSVISSSNIIRTLTNQQNNQNERSLLSARLPVILNQPYRTRKLKFSFGYTNYGHRRHIRPPGHHIVHYMHFFLIIIGAYAVFYLTNVTEFEDRWIQPMSTTQAAERNTFINPKETQRRLDVFSNVKAATILPAVEANSNDSNEENDEKNLSEVTRKVEKSKKEAKNKLSFRDKKKIAYENRLRAFSTPDKIFRYFATLKVSNDDNPDGIICMTPDDFLRSITPGLKQPDGLELDKFYRYDARVDPPEKLDQRNSYLYSSALNSDEQSIFELIGGKQCLITFSDYIFLVTLLSTPRRYFQIAFQMFDFDGNGNFDFDEFAKLKNLIREQTSIGQRHRDHSTTGNILRETSIVNHYFFGENLDQLLTVEKFLHFYEQLQKEILQLEFHRSAKCPNDKTRMRELDFATSLLAYSGLSDKRVKKMLKRIKKAYPVEKSVGISFNDYKNFYNFLRNIHDIDVALTFYHIAGGAIDKQIFRHVAKTVNHIDLDSHLVDVVFTIFDDDEDQLLSYVEFIHIMKNRLERGLQRPKDTAFMKLFSTMLTCAKETYL
;
A
#
# COMPACT_ATOMS: atom_id res chain seq x y z
N GLY A 1 -46.66 118.75 -84.62
CA GLY A 1 -46.84 117.95 -83.40
C GLY A 1 -48.12 118.16 -82.63
N VAL A 2 -49.11 117.31 -82.90
CA VAL A 2 -50.05 116.84 -81.85
C VAL A 2 -49.83 115.33 -81.67
N VAL A 3 -49.88 114.57 -82.77
CA VAL A 3 -49.59 113.12 -82.84
C VAL A 3 -48.29 112.72 -82.10
N GLU A 4 -47.20 113.47 -82.29
CA GLU A 4 -45.90 113.24 -81.63
C GLU A 4 -45.96 113.26 -80.09
N ARG A 5 -46.98 113.91 -79.51
CA ARG A 5 -47.21 113.93 -78.04
C ARG A 5 -47.94 112.68 -77.56
N ASP A 6 -48.89 112.17 -78.34
CA ASP A 6 -49.63 110.96 -77.97
C ASP A 6 -48.74 109.71 -78.08
N ASP A 7 -47.88 109.62 -79.09
CA ASP A 7 -46.89 108.55 -79.20
C ASP A 7 -45.83 108.57 -78.08
N THR A 8 -45.43 109.77 -77.62
CA THR A 8 -44.49 109.89 -76.49
C THR A 8 -45.15 109.60 -75.14
N ILE A 9 -46.42 110.01 -74.95
CA ILE A 9 -47.24 109.60 -73.79
C ILE A 9 -47.48 108.09 -73.79
N LYS A 10 -47.71 107.47 -74.95
CA LYS A 10 -47.91 106.03 -75.08
C LYS A 10 -46.64 105.25 -74.72
N LYS A 11 -45.48 105.63 -75.27
CA LYS A 11 -44.18 105.05 -74.87
C LYS A 11 -43.90 105.22 -73.38
N ALA A 12 -44.11 106.41 -72.82
CA ALA A 12 -43.93 106.65 -71.39
C ALA A 12 -44.84 105.77 -70.51
N ARG A 13 -46.06 105.43 -70.97
CA ARG A 13 -46.94 104.47 -70.30
C ARG A 13 -46.46 103.02 -70.44
N GLU A 14 -45.97 102.64 -71.61
CA GLU A 14 -45.41 101.30 -71.86
C GLU A 14 -44.12 101.08 -71.05
N ASP A 15 -43.23 102.07 -70.97
CA ASP A 15 -42.02 102.08 -70.13
C ASP A 15 -42.36 102.02 -68.62
N LEU A 16 -43.38 102.76 -68.18
CA LEU A 16 -43.86 102.70 -66.79
C LEU A 16 -44.46 101.33 -66.44
N LEU A 17 -45.19 100.71 -67.37
CA LEU A 17 -45.79 99.39 -67.18
C LEU A 17 -44.72 98.28 -67.20
N LEU A 18 -43.67 98.44 -68.00
CA LEU A 18 -42.48 97.59 -67.96
C LEU A 18 -41.78 97.68 -66.58
N ARG A 19 -41.47 98.90 -66.12
CA ARG A 19 -40.87 99.12 -64.80
C ARG A 19 -41.73 98.63 -63.64
N HIS A 20 -43.06 98.73 -63.75
CA HIS A 20 -43.97 98.17 -62.75
C HIS A 20 -43.80 96.64 -62.64
N LYS A 21 -43.72 95.94 -63.78
CA LYS A 21 -43.47 94.49 -63.81
C LYS A 21 -42.07 94.11 -63.32
N GLU A 22 -41.05 94.91 -63.66
CA GLU A 22 -39.68 94.71 -63.14
C GLU A 22 -39.64 94.84 -61.61
N LEU A 23 -40.35 95.82 -61.03
CA LEU A 23 -40.47 96.00 -59.58
C LEU A 23 -41.34 94.92 -58.92
N GLU A 24 -42.43 94.48 -59.54
CA GLU A 24 -43.23 93.35 -59.07
C GLU A 24 -42.43 92.04 -59.06
N GLN A 25 -41.58 91.82 -60.07
CA GLN A 25 -40.70 90.66 -60.15
C GLN A 25 -39.60 90.73 -59.08
N GLN A 26 -38.93 91.89 -58.93
CA GLN A 26 -37.95 92.10 -57.85
C GLN A 26 -38.55 91.87 -56.46
N LEU A 27 -39.78 92.33 -56.24
CA LEU A 27 -40.50 92.10 -54.98
C LEU A 27 -40.83 90.61 -54.74
N GLN A 28 -41.13 89.84 -55.79
CA GLN A 28 -41.33 88.39 -55.70
C GLN A 28 -40.01 87.67 -55.42
N ASP A 29 -38.92 88.05 -56.09
CA ASP A 29 -37.58 87.49 -55.88
C ASP A 29 -37.07 87.77 -54.45
N GLU A 30 -37.26 88.99 -53.92
CA GLU A 30 -36.93 89.32 -52.52
C GLU A 30 -37.80 88.54 -51.52
N GLN A 31 -39.10 88.36 -51.78
CA GLN A 31 -39.98 87.56 -50.91
C GLN A 31 -39.56 86.09 -50.88
N LEU A 32 -39.17 85.52 -52.02
CA LEU A 32 -38.69 84.14 -52.11
C LEU A 32 -37.32 83.98 -51.42
N LEU A 33 -36.41 84.95 -51.58
CA LEU A 33 -35.15 85.01 -50.85
C LEU A 33 -35.37 85.07 -49.33
N TYR A 34 -36.36 85.84 -48.87
CA TYR A 34 -36.71 85.96 -47.45
C TYR A 34 -37.24 84.63 -46.88
N GLN A 35 -38.09 83.92 -47.64
CA GLN A 35 -38.57 82.59 -47.27
C GLN A 35 -37.42 81.57 -47.18
N GLU A 36 -36.52 81.55 -48.17
CA GLU A 36 -35.31 80.72 -48.11
C GLU A 36 -34.42 81.05 -46.90
N LEU A 37 -34.27 82.34 -46.56
CA LEU A 37 -33.47 82.77 -45.42
C LEU A 37 -34.10 82.35 -44.09
N GLN A 38 -35.42 82.43 -43.99
CA GLN A 38 -36.20 82.00 -42.83
C GLN A 38 -36.12 80.48 -42.62
N GLU A 39 -36.27 79.68 -43.69
CA GLU A 39 -36.12 78.22 -43.63
C GLU A 39 -34.69 77.80 -43.22
N LYS A 40 -33.67 78.51 -43.71
CA LYS A 40 -32.26 78.32 -43.30
C LYS A 40 -32.04 78.70 -41.82
N TYR A 41 -32.67 79.76 -41.34
CA TYR A 41 -32.60 80.19 -39.93
C TYR A 41 -33.27 79.18 -38.99
N GLU A 42 -34.44 78.65 -39.37
CA GLU A 42 -35.17 77.65 -38.59
C GLU A 42 -34.36 76.35 -38.46
N LYS A 43 -33.83 75.82 -39.57
CA LYS A 43 -32.91 74.65 -39.58
C LYS A 43 -31.62 74.86 -38.77
N VAL A 44 -31.20 76.10 -38.54
CA VAL A 44 -30.06 76.43 -37.64
C VAL A 44 -30.51 76.45 -36.18
N CYS A 45 -31.73 76.93 -35.88
CA CYS A 45 -32.31 76.89 -34.55
C CYS A 45 -32.56 75.45 -34.06
N GLU A 46 -33.12 74.58 -34.91
CA GLU A 46 -33.29 73.15 -34.59
C GLU A 46 -31.96 72.49 -34.22
N LYS A 47 -30.91 72.71 -35.02
CA LYS A 47 -29.56 72.16 -34.78
C LYS A 47 -28.95 72.69 -33.48
N ARG A 48 -29.09 73.99 -33.20
CA ARG A 48 -28.67 74.59 -31.92
C ARG A 48 -29.31 73.88 -30.74
N ASP A 49 -30.62 73.64 -30.80
CA ASP A 49 -31.36 73.09 -29.67
C ASP A 49 -31.16 71.56 -29.52
N SER A 50 -30.94 70.82 -30.61
CA SER A 50 -30.44 69.44 -30.55
C SER A 50 -29.08 69.37 -29.84
N ILE A 51 -28.10 70.16 -30.29
CA ILE A 51 -26.75 70.19 -29.70
C ILE A 51 -26.80 70.58 -28.21
N LYS A 52 -27.70 71.49 -27.83
CA LYS A 52 -27.92 71.88 -26.43
C LYS A 52 -28.47 70.73 -25.58
N ASN A 53 -29.41 69.95 -26.12
CA ASN A 53 -29.95 68.76 -25.45
C ASN A 53 -28.88 67.66 -25.31
N ASP A 54 -28.11 67.41 -26.37
CA ASP A 54 -27.00 66.45 -26.36
C ASP A 54 -25.93 66.83 -25.33
N MET A 55 -25.58 68.12 -25.25
CA MET A 55 -24.65 68.65 -24.25
C MET A 55 -25.16 68.41 -22.82
N HIS A 56 -26.46 68.62 -22.54
CA HIS A 56 -27.03 68.35 -21.23
C HIS A 56 -27.07 66.84 -20.90
N GLN A 57 -27.36 65.97 -21.87
CA GLN A 57 -27.28 64.52 -21.66
C GLN A 57 -25.83 64.08 -21.35
N MET A 58 -24.84 64.60 -22.07
CA MET A 58 -23.43 64.30 -21.82
C MET A 58 -22.96 64.82 -20.44
N GLN A 59 -23.45 65.98 -19.99
CA GLN A 59 -23.20 66.48 -18.63
C GLN A 59 -23.77 65.52 -17.56
N GLN A 60 -25.03 65.07 -17.71
CA GLN A 60 -25.65 64.12 -16.77
C GLN A 60 -24.92 62.76 -16.75
N GLN A 61 -24.50 62.24 -17.90
CA GLN A 61 -23.71 61.01 -17.98
C GLN A 61 -22.34 61.17 -17.30
N LEU A 62 -21.69 62.33 -17.45
CA LEU A 62 -20.42 62.63 -16.79
C LEU A 62 -20.57 62.71 -15.26
N GLU A 63 -21.63 63.33 -14.74
CA GLU A 63 -21.90 63.35 -13.30
C GLU A 63 -22.22 61.96 -12.74
N LYS A 64 -23.04 61.18 -13.43
CA LYS A 64 -23.32 59.79 -13.04
C LYS A 64 -22.04 58.97 -12.99
N SER A 65 -21.20 59.04 -14.02
CA SER A 65 -19.91 58.35 -14.09
C SER A 65 -18.95 58.77 -12.95
N LYS A 66 -18.89 60.07 -12.60
CA LYS A 66 -18.13 60.57 -11.44
C LYS A 66 -18.66 60.00 -10.12
N ASN A 67 -19.98 59.93 -9.95
CA ASN A 67 -20.61 59.39 -8.74
C ASN A 67 -20.39 57.88 -8.60
N ASP A 68 -20.51 57.13 -9.69
CA ASP A 68 -20.22 55.69 -9.74
C ASP A 68 -18.72 55.41 -9.44
N TYR A 69 -17.81 56.21 -10.01
CA TYR A 69 -16.37 56.15 -9.68
C TYR A 69 -16.10 56.43 -8.20
N ASN A 70 -16.71 57.47 -7.64
CA ASN A 70 -16.54 57.84 -6.22
C ASN A 70 -17.09 56.75 -5.28
N ALA A 71 -18.23 56.15 -5.61
CA ALA A 71 -18.80 55.03 -4.85
C ALA A 71 -17.94 53.76 -4.95
N LEU A 72 -17.37 53.48 -6.13
CA LEU A 72 -16.46 52.36 -6.33
C LEU A 72 -15.13 52.56 -5.58
N SER A 73 -14.59 53.79 -5.57
CA SER A 73 -13.37 54.16 -4.86
C SER A 73 -13.48 53.93 -3.35
N ARG A 74 -14.61 54.32 -2.73
CA ARG A 74 -14.91 54.01 -1.30
C ARG A 74 -14.89 52.51 -1.03
N LYS A 75 -15.61 51.72 -1.85
CA LYS A 75 -15.66 50.25 -1.75
C LYS A 75 -14.30 49.57 -1.95
N TRP A 76 -13.39 50.17 -2.72
CA TRP A 76 -12.01 49.70 -2.84
C TRP A 76 -11.19 50.01 -1.58
N LYS A 77 -11.36 51.19 -0.98
CA LYS A 77 -10.69 51.54 0.28
C LYS A 77 -11.14 50.62 1.43
N GLU A 78 -12.45 50.45 1.61
CA GLU A 78 -13.04 49.53 2.59
C GLU A 78 -12.47 48.10 2.48
N LYS A 79 -12.30 47.60 1.25
CA LYS A 79 -11.66 46.30 0.99
C LYS A 79 -10.16 46.28 1.29
N SER A 80 -9.44 47.36 0.98
CA SER A 80 -8.02 47.48 1.32
C SER A 80 -7.79 47.49 2.83
N ASP A 81 -8.64 48.19 3.57
CA ASP A 81 -8.60 48.25 5.03
C ASP A 81 -8.91 46.86 5.65
N LEU A 82 -9.90 46.14 5.12
CA LEU A 82 -10.24 44.77 5.54
C LEU A 82 -9.13 43.74 5.22
N ILE A 83 -8.49 43.84 4.04
CA ILE A 83 -7.32 43.01 3.69
C ILE A 83 -6.17 43.29 4.68
N THR A 84 -5.91 44.56 5.00
CA THR A 84 -4.89 44.95 5.98
C THR A 84 -5.19 44.39 7.38
N GLU A 85 -6.46 44.31 7.77
CA GLU A 85 -6.85 43.67 9.04
C GLU A 85 -6.64 42.15 9.02
N LEU A 86 -6.99 41.49 7.90
CA LEU A 86 -6.79 40.05 7.69
C LEU A 86 -5.31 39.66 7.70
N ASP A 87 -4.44 40.39 7.00
CA ASP A 87 -3.00 40.15 6.99
C ASP A 87 -2.39 40.30 8.39
N ASN A 88 -2.88 41.27 9.18
CA ASN A 88 -2.47 41.41 10.58
C ASN A 88 -2.95 40.25 11.47
N LYS A 89 -4.16 39.71 11.25
CA LYS A 89 -4.65 38.50 11.94
C LYS A 89 -3.82 37.26 11.55
N ILE A 90 -3.53 37.08 10.26
CA ILE A 90 -2.71 35.99 9.73
C ILE A 90 -1.28 36.04 10.28
N ARG A 91 -0.67 37.24 10.36
CA ARG A 91 0.65 37.43 10.97
C ARG A 91 0.69 37.01 12.44
N ARG A 92 -0.24 37.50 13.27
CA ARG A 92 -0.34 37.11 14.71
C ARG A 92 -0.54 35.61 14.89
N ALA A 93 -1.35 34.99 14.03
CA ALA A 93 -1.53 33.54 14.04
C ALA A 93 -0.21 32.82 13.70
N SER A 94 0.50 33.25 12.66
CA SER A 94 1.81 32.69 12.25
C SER A 94 2.86 32.79 13.37
N GLU A 95 2.97 33.95 14.03
CA GLU A 95 3.86 34.18 15.18
C GLU A 95 3.52 33.25 16.37
N THR A 96 2.22 33.03 16.62
CA THR A 96 1.73 32.08 17.64
C THR A 96 2.08 30.63 17.28
N TYR A 97 1.88 30.22 16.02
CA TYR A 97 2.24 28.89 15.54
C TYR A 97 3.75 28.62 15.64
N GLN A 98 4.60 29.54 15.19
CA GLN A 98 6.06 29.42 15.30
C GLN A 98 6.53 29.33 16.76
N THR A 99 5.85 30.04 17.67
CA THR A 99 6.15 30.00 19.11
C THR A 99 5.80 28.66 19.74
N ASN A 100 4.68 28.05 19.32
CA ASN A 100 4.27 26.73 19.79
C ASN A 100 5.07 25.58 19.13
N GLU A 101 5.44 25.73 17.85
CA GLU A 101 6.34 24.80 17.15
C GLU A 101 7.70 24.71 17.84
N LYS A 102 8.31 25.84 18.22
CA LYS A 102 9.56 25.86 19.01
C LYS A 102 9.42 25.10 20.34
N LYS A 103 8.35 25.37 21.11
CA LYS A 103 8.10 24.67 22.39
C LYS A 103 7.99 23.16 22.21
N LEU A 104 7.28 22.70 21.17
CA LEU A 104 7.14 21.28 20.86
C LEU A 104 8.47 20.64 20.41
N ILE A 105 9.33 21.37 19.70
CA ILE A 105 10.68 20.93 19.36
C ILE A 105 11.54 20.81 20.62
N ASP A 106 11.51 21.81 21.51
CA ASP A 106 12.27 21.80 22.78
C ASP A 106 11.83 20.66 23.71
N GLU A 107 10.51 20.40 23.80
CA GLU A 107 9.95 19.29 24.58
C GLU A 107 10.33 17.93 23.97
N ASN A 108 10.21 17.76 22.65
CA ASN A 108 10.62 16.55 21.95
C ASN A 108 12.13 16.26 22.11
N ASN A 109 12.99 17.29 22.04
CA ASN A 109 14.42 17.14 22.27
C ASN A 109 14.73 16.62 23.68
N ARG A 110 14.03 17.15 24.71
CA ARG A 110 14.16 16.65 26.11
C ARG A 110 13.69 15.21 26.26
N LEU A 111 12.63 14.81 25.55
CA LEU A 111 12.15 13.42 25.53
C LEU A 111 13.17 12.48 24.87
N ILE A 112 13.82 12.91 23.79
CA ILE A 112 14.90 12.17 23.11
C ILE A 112 16.12 12.02 24.03
N GLU A 113 16.52 13.08 24.75
CA GLU A 113 17.60 13.01 25.74
C GLU A 113 17.26 12.06 26.90
N ALA A 114 16.04 12.14 27.44
CA ALA A 114 15.57 11.23 28.49
C ALA A 114 15.51 9.77 28.02
N GLN A 115 15.01 9.52 26.80
CA GLN A 115 15.02 8.19 26.19
C GLN A 115 16.44 7.64 26.06
N LYS A 116 17.38 8.47 25.56
CA LYS A 116 18.79 8.06 25.44
C LYS A 116 19.39 7.71 26.81
N GLN A 117 19.14 8.52 27.85
CA GLN A 117 19.58 8.20 29.21
C GLN A 117 18.97 6.90 29.77
N THR A 118 17.78 6.48 29.32
CA THR A 118 17.23 5.16 29.68
C THR A 118 17.83 4.02 28.85
N GLU A 119 18.18 4.26 27.58
CA GLU A 119 18.85 3.27 26.73
C GLU A 119 20.29 3.01 27.19
N ASP A 120 21.04 4.06 27.54
CA ASP A 120 22.40 3.96 28.08
C ASP A 120 22.42 3.14 29.40
N LYS A 121 21.40 3.29 30.25
CA LYS A 121 21.21 2.47 31.46
C LYS A 121 20.84 1.02 31.16
N LEU A 122 20.01 0.79 30.14
CA LEU A 122 19.65 -0.57 29.72
C LEU A 122 20.90 -1.31 29.21
N ARG A 123 21.70 -0.66 28.37
CA ARG A 123 23.00 -1.16 27.88
C ARG A 123 23.95 -1.51 29.02
N GLN A 124 24.05 -0.65 30.04
CA GLN A 124 24.86 -0.94 31.23
C GLN A 124 24.37 -2.20 31.98
N HIS A 125 23.05 -2.35 32.16
CA HIS A 125 22.49 -3.56 32.77
C HIS A 125 22.74 -4.82 31.93
N ASP A 126 22.60 -4.76 30.60
CA ASP A 126 22.87 -5.89 29.71
C ASP A 126 24.35 -6.33 29.76
N ASP A 127 25.30 -5.38 29.81
CA ASP A 127 26.73 -5.69 29.92
C ASP A 127 27.10 -6.26 31.30
N ASP A 128 26.46 -5.81 32.38
CA ASP A 128 26.64 -6.41 33.71
C ASP A 128 25.98 -7.80 33.81
N PHE A 129 24.85 -8.05 33.13
CA PHE A 129 24.27 -9.39 33.00
C PHE A 129 25.18 -10.33 32.20
N ARG A 130 25.80 -9.87 31.10
CA ARG A 130 26.79 -10.65 30.34
C ARG A 130 27.95 -11.09 31.21
N ARG A 131 28.57 -10.17 31.97
CA ARG A 131 29.67 -10.47 32.89
C ARG A 131 29.29 -11.51 33.95
N GLN A 132 28.07 -11.43 34.50
CA GLN A 132 27.56 -12.43 35.43
C GLN A 132 27.39 -13.80 34.76
N PHE A 133 26.84 -13.85 33.56
CA PHE A 133 26.66 -15.08 32.78
C PHE A 133 28.00 -15.73 32.42
N GLU A 134 28.96 -14.96 31.90
CA GLU A 134 30.33 -15.40 31.60
C GLU A 134 31.03 -15.98 32.84
N THR A 135 30.89 -15.31 34.00
CA THR A 135 31.45 -15.79 35.27
C THR A 135 30.84 -17.14 35.69
N ILE A 136 29.52 -17.29 35.55
CA ILE A 136 28.79 -18.55 35.83
C ILE A 136 29.22 -19.66 34.86
N GLU A 137 29.32 -19.36 33.57
CA GLU A 137 29.73 -20.32 32.55
C GLU A 137 31.18 -20.79 32.76
N HIS A 138 32.10 -19.88 33.08
CA HIS A 138 33.48 -20.23 33.46
C HIS A 138 33.52 -21.13 34.70
N GLY A 139 32.70 -20.87 35.73
CA GLY A 139 32.58 -21.73 36.92
C GLY A 139 32.07 -23.14 36.60
N HIS A 140 31.04 -23.26 35.76
CA HIS A 140 30.56 -24.56 35.27
C HIS A 140 31.62 -25.28 34.42
N ARG A 141 32.31 -24.57 33.54
CA ARG A 141 33.36 -25.12 32.66
C ARG A 141 34.57 -25.63 33.48
N GLN A 142 34.97 -24.93 34.54
CA GLN A 142 35.98 -25.42 35.49
C GLN A 142 35.51 -26.68 36.24
N THR A 143 34.26 -26.70 36.70
CA THR A 143 33.66 -27.84 37.41
C THR A 143 33.61 -29.09 36.51
N LEU A 144 33.22 -28.94 35.24
CA LEU A 144 33.22 -30.02 34.26
C LEU A 144 34.63 -30.56 34.00
N ASN A 145 35.61 -29.68 33.79
CA ASN A 145 37.01 -30.08 33.59
C ASN A 145 37.58 -30.86 34.80
N GLN A 146 37.23 -30.45 36.02
CA GLN A 146 37.65 -31.16 37.24
C GLN A 146 36.94 -32.50 37.41
N MET A 147 35.64 -32.59 37.10
CA MET A 147 34.91 -33.85 37.07
C MET A 147 35.45 -34.82 36.01
N GLN A 148 35.89 -34.32 34.85
CA GLN A 148 36.53 -35.13 33.81
C GLN A 148 37.86 -35.71 34.31
N LYS A 149 38.76 -34.90 34.88
CA LYS A 149 40.02 -35.40 35.47
C LYS A 149 39.78 -36.46 36.55
N ASN A 150 38.84 -36.21 37.46
CA ASN A 150 38.46 -37.17 38.50
C ASN A 150 37.90 -38.49 37.93
N TYR A 151 37.40 -38.50 36.68
CA TYR A 151 36.93 -39.69 35.98
C TYR A 151 38.08 -40.40 35.25
N GLU A 152 38.98 -39.65 34.60
CA GLU A 152 40.20 -40.16 33.96
C GLU A 152 41.14 -40.85 34.97
N GLU A 153 41.33 -40.25 36.15
CA GLU A 153 42.09 -40.85 37.27
C GLU A 153 41.47 -42.19 37.73
N LYS A 154 40.14 -42.26 37.86
CA LYS A 154 39.43 -43.50 38.22
C LYS A 154 39.52 -44.56 37.13
N LEU A 155 39.49 -44.16 35.86
CA LEU A 155 39.69 -45.06 34.73
C LEU A 155 41.09 -45.67 34.76
N GLN A 156 42.12 -44.87 35.05
CA GLN A 156 43.51 -45.33 35.20
C GLN A 156 43.66 -46.28 36.39
N GLN A 157 43.08 -45.96 37.56
CA GLN A 157 43.08 -46.84 38.73
C GLN A 157 42.39 -48.19 38.44
N ALA A 158 41.25 -48.17 37.74
CA ALA A 158 40.56 -49.38 37.32
C ALA A 158 41.41 -50.21 36.35
N GLN A 159 42.08 -49.58 35.37
CA GLN A 159 42.96 -50.29 34.44
C GLN A 159 44.19 -50.90 35.13
N ILE A 160 44.79 -50.20 36.09
CA ILE A 160 45.89 -50.74 36.91
C ILE A 160 45.40 -51.98 37.66
N ARG A 161 44.23 -51.93 38.32
CA ARG A 161 43.71 -53.10 39.06
C ARG A 161 43.31 -54.27 38.14
N ILE A 162 42.89 -54.01 36.90
CA ILE A 162 42.69 -55.06 35.88
C ILE A 162 44.02 -55.74 35.55
N ASN A 163 45.08 -54.96 35.29
CA ASN A 163 46.41 -55.51 34.98
C ASN A 163 46.97 -56.35 36.15
N GLU A 164 46.82 -55.89 37.39
CA GLU A 164 47.19 -56.65 38.59
C GLU A 164 46.47 -58.01 38.67
N VAL A 165 45.15 -58.02 38.43
CA VAL A 165 44.35 -59.27 38.46
C VAL A 165 44.69 -60.19 37.28
N GLU A 166 45.05 -59.65 36.11
CA GLU A 166 45.59 -60.47 35.01
C GLU A 166 46.91 -61.15 35.39
N ASP A 167 47.83 -60.45 36.04
CA ASP A 167 49.11 -61.02 36.47
C ASP A 167 48.96 -62.01 37.64
N GLU A 168 48.08 -61.73 38.61
CA GLU A 168 47.63 -62.71 39.62
C GLU A 168 47.10 -64.00 38.94
N MET A 169 46.26 -63.86 37.90
CA MET A 169 45.70 -64.99 37.16
C MET A 169 46.75 -65.74 36.32
N ARG A 170 47.72 -65.05 35.71
CA ARG A 170 48.86 -65.67 35.00
C ARG A 170 49.71 -66.52 35.94
N ILE A 171 49.96 -66.05 37.16
CA ILE A 171 50.66 -66.81 38.20
C ILE A 171 49.87 -68.07 38.57
N LEU A 172 48.56 -67.95 38.83
CA LEU A 172 47.69 -69.09 39.17
C LEU A 172 47.60 -70.13 38.03
N LEU A 173 47.58 -69.69 36.77
CA LEU A 173 47.62 -70.56 35.59
C LEU A 173 48.96 -71.28 35.44
N HIS A 174 50.08 -70.61 35.70
CA HIS A 174 51.39 -71.26 35.75
C HIS A 174 51.43 -72.30 36.88
N ASP A 175 50.98 -71.96 38.08
CA ASP A 175 51.07 -72.83 39.25
C ASP A 175 50.17 -74.06 39.14
N THR A 176 48.95 -73.91 38.59
CA THR A 176 48.08 -75.06 38.26
C THR A 176 48.66 -75.94 37.15
N ASN A 177 49.33 -75.39 36.15
CA ASN A 177 50.05 -76.15 35.12
C ASN A 177 51.24 -76.93 35.72
N GLN A 178 52.00 -76.33 36.64
CA GLN A 178 53.08 -77.01 37.37
C GLN A 178 52.53 -78.14 38.28
N ARG A 179 51.41 -77.92 38.97
CA ARG A 179 50.71 -78.97 39.73
C ARG A 179 50.24 -80.11 38.81
N LYS A 180 49.69 -79.79 37.63
CA LYS A 180 49.29 -80.77 36.61
C LYS A 180 50.48 -81.61 36.13
N LYS A 181 51.62 -81.00 35.77
CA LYS A 181 52.85 -81.72 35.37
C LYS A 181 53.31 -82.71 36.45
N LYS A 182 53.42 -82.26 37.71
CA LYS A 182 53.78 -83.14 38.85
C LYS A 182 52.79 -84.29 39.05
N TRP A 183 51.51 -84.09 38.74
CA TRP A 183 50.48 -85.13 38.82
C TRP A 183 50.57 -86.13 37.64
N GLU A 184 50.87 -85.64 36.43
CA GLU A 184 51.14 -86.47 35.26
C GLU A 184 52.42 -87.31 35.43
N GLU A 185 53.47 -86.76 36.04
CA GLU A 185 54.69 -87.47 36.41
C GLU A 185 54.41 -88.56 37.46
N ARG A 186 53.66 -88.25 38.52
CA ARG A 186 53.17 -89.26 39.48
C ARG A 186 52.34 -90.35 38.78
N MET A 187 51.52 -90.01 37.80
CA MET A 187 50.78 -90.98 36.98
C MET A 187 51.62 -91.74 35.93
N LYS A 188 52.83 -91.27 35.60
CA LYS A 188 53.83 -92.07 34.87
C LYS A 188 54.50 -93.07 35.82
N HIS A 189 54.95 -92.62 37.00
CA HIS A 189 55.51 -93.51 38.03
C HIS A 189 54.52 -94.59 38.48
N LEU A 190 53.26 -94.25 38.74
CA LEU A 190 52.21 -95.24 39.07
C LEU A 190 51.95 -96.23 37.94
N ARG A 191 52.04 -95.81 36.67
CA ARG A 191 51.97 -96.73 35.52
C ARG A 191 53.17 -97.67 35.47
N ILE A 192 54.39 -97.18 35.67
CA ILE A 192 55.62 -97.99 35.73
C ILE A 192 55.54 -99.00 36.89
N PHE A 193 55.12 -98.56 38.08
CA PHE A 193 54.99 -99.42 39.26
C PHE A 193 53.90 -100.49 39.08
N LYS A 194 52.76 -100.13 38.46
CA LYS A 194 51.71 -101.10 38.09
C LYS A 194 52.17 -102.08 37.01
N GLN A 195 53.06 -101.67 36.10
CA GLN A 195 53.66 -102.53 35.09
C GLN A 195 54.72 -103.48 35.70
N GLN A 196 55.45 -103.05 36.73
CA GLN A 196 56.30 -103.94 37.55
C GLN A 196 55.46 -104.94 38.35
N GLN A 197 54.36 -104.52 39.01
CA GLN A 197 53.46 -105.47 39.69
C GLN A 197 52.79 -106.46 38.72
N ASN A 198 52.37 -106.03 37.53
CA ASN A 198 51.82 -106.94 36.51
C ASN A 198 52.84 -107.97 36.00
N ASN A 199 54.15 -107.72 36.12
CA ASN A 199 55.17 -108.73 35.81
C ASN A 199 55.36 -109.73 36.96
N ILE A 200 55.17 -109.32 38.21
CA ILE A 200 55.22 -110.19 39.40
C ILE A 200 53.97 -111.07 39.50
N TRP A 201 52.79 -110.56 39.13
CA TRP A 201 51.51 -111.26 39.21
C TRP A 201 51.28 -112.35 38.14
N ARG A 202 52.27 -112.68 37.29
CA ARG A 202 52.13 -113.71 36.24
C ARG A 202 52.40 -115.15 36.70
N LEU A 203 52.60 -115.41 38.00
CA LEU A 203 53.02 -116.72 38.52
C LEU A 203 52.00 -117.48 39.41
N CYS A 204 50.79 -116.96 39.66
CA CYS A 204 49.75 -117.70 40.41
C CYS A 204 48.32 -117.36 39.97
N SER A 205 47.43 -118.37 40.00
CA SER A 205 45.99 -118.33 39.68
C SER A 205 45.37 -119.73 39.93
N PRO A 206 44.03 -119.91 40.10
CA PRO A 206 42.95 -118.94 40.36
C PRO A 206 41.94 -119.38 41.48
N SER A 207 40.84 -118.62 41.66
CA SER A 207 39.56 -118.99 42.36
C SER A 207 39.61 -119.09 43.90
N LEU A 208 38.58 -118.90 44.74
CA LEU A 208 37.09 -118.71 44.68
C LEU A 208 36.67 -117.60 45.71
N LEU A 209 35.43 -117.11 45.94
CA LEU A 209 34.04 -117.21 45.40
C LEU A 209 33.62 -115.81 44.81
N ARG A 210 32.38 -115.28 44.56
CA ARG A 210 30.96 -115.33 45.01
C ARG A 210 30.66 -114.83 46.45
N SER A 211 29.68 -113.95 46.71
CA SER A 211 28.72 -113.16 45.88
C SER A 211 28.19 -111.96 46.72
N THR A 212 27.34 -110.98 46.31
CA THR A 212 25.99 -110.99 45.68
C THR A 212 25.59 -109.57 45.15
N SER A 213 24.34 -109.42 44.64
CA SER A 213 23.49 -108.20 44.46
C SER A 213 24.13 -106.81 44.23
N VAL A 214 24.04 -106.15 43.06
CA VAL A 214 22.84 -105.62 42.32
C VAL A 214 22.15 -104.48 43.09
N ILE A 215 22.08 -103.23 42.62
CA ILE A 215 21.35 -102.62 41.45
C ILE A 215 22.32 -101.67 40.71
N SER A 216 22.55 -101.63 39.38
CA SER A 216 21.70 -101.62 38.15
C SER A 216 21.35 -100.20 37.60
N SER A 217 22.14 -99.75 36.60
CA SER A 217 21.70 -99.19 35.29
C SER A 217 21.04 -97.79 35.17
N SER A 218 21.17 -96.99 34.09
CA SER A 218 21.99 -97.04 32.83
C SER A 218 21.93 -95.67 32.05
N ASN A 219 22.47 -95.62 30.82
CA ASN A 219 22.18 -94.67 29.69
C ASN A 219 23.08 -93.44 29.40
N ILE A 220 24.37 -93.73 29.24
CA ILE A 220 25.23 -93.43 28.05
C ILE A 220 24.59 -92.75 26.77
N ILE A 221 25.12 -91.56 26.41
CA ILE A 221 25.69 -91.09 25.10
C ILE A 221 24.84 -90.77 23.81
N ARG A 222 25.13 -89.58 23.20
CA ARG A 222 24.90 -89.04 21.80
C ARG A 222 23.45 -88.80 21.33
N THR A 223 23.09 -87.74 20.58
CA THR A 223 23.64 -87.05 19.38
C THR A 223 23.51 -85.51 19.50
N LEU A 224 24.26 -84.57 18.89
CA LEU A 224 25.02 -84.36 17.62
C LEU A 224 24.26 -83.92 16.35
N THR A 225 24.84 -82.91 15.68
CA THR A 225 24.71 -82.42 14.27
C THR A 225 23.49 -81.61 13.77
N ASN A 226 23.74 -80.30 13.58
CA ASN A 226 23.55 -79.44 12.38
C ASN A 226 22.18 -79.25 11.68
N GLN A 227 21.74 -77.98 11.61
CA GLN A 227 21.89 -77.06 10.44
C GLN A 227 21.88 -75.61 10.97
N GLN A 228 22.82 -74.73 10.59
CA GLN A 228 22.80 -73.78 9.44
C GLN A 228 21.59 -72.81 9.43
N ASN A 229 21.74 -71.51 9.15
CA ASN A 229 22.84 -70.84 8.43
C ASN A 229 23.15 -69.41 8.93
N ASN A 230 24.29 -68.85 8.47
CA ASN A 230 24.75 -67.48 8.81
C ASN A 230 24.02 -66.38 8.02
N GLN A 231 24.03 -65.15 8.57
CA GLN A 231 24.49 -63.99 7.82
C GLN A 231 25.15 -62.95 8.75
N ASN A 232 26.18 -62.26 8.25
CA ASN A 232 26.88 -61.19 8.98
C ASN A 232 26.31 -59.84 8.55
N GLU A 233 26.27 -58.86 9.44
CA GLU A 233 26.86 -57.55 9.13
C GLU A 233 27.29 -56.79 10.40
N ARG A 234 27.91 -55.62 10.22
CA ARG A 234 28.66 -54.89 11.27
C ARG A 234 27.98 -53.59 11.71
N SER A 235 28.45 -53.13 12.86
CA SER A 235 28.54 -51.72 13.32
C SER A 235 27.36 -51.08 14.06
N LEU A 236 27.68 -50.69 15.30
CA LEU A 236 27.52 -49.36 15.93
C LEU A 236 26.17 -48.61 15.89
N LEU A 237 25.95 -47.84 16.97
CA LEU A 237 24.91 -46.81 17.16
C LEU A 237 23.44 -47.29 17.22
N SER A 238 22.97 -47.60 18.43
CA SER A 238 22.05 -46.67 19.12
C SER A 238 21.60 -47.18 20.49
N ALA A 239 21.80 -46.38 21.54
CA ALA A 239 21.02 -46.48 22.76
C ALA A 239 19.90 -45.42 22.71
N ARG A 240 18.64 -45.82 22.86
CA ARG A 240 17.50 -44.89 22.98
C ARG A 240 16.62 -45.24 24.19
N LEU A 241 16.77 -44.40 25.22
CA LEU A 241 15.68 -43.73 25.95
C LEU A 241 14.39 -44.54 26.22
N PRO A 242 14.12 -44.96 27.47
CA PRO A 242 12.78 -44.85 28.03
C PRO A 242 12.43 -43.36 28.26
N VAL A 243 11.17 -42.99 27.99
CA VAL A 243 10.69 -41.60 28.12
C VAL A 243 10.37 -41.27 29.58
N ILE A 244 10.87 -40.12 30.07
CA ILE A 244 10.39 -39.50 31.32
C ILE A 244 9.21 -38.58 30.97
N LEU A 245 8.08 -38.76 31.65
CA LEU A 245 6.88 -37.94 31.45
C LEU A 245 6.26 -37.58 32.80
N ASN A 246 6.29 -36.27 33.12
CA ASN A 246 5.59 -35.52 34.17
C ASN A 246 5.29 -36.19 35.53
N GLN A 247 5.94 -35.68 36.60
CA GLN A 247 5.34 -35.66 37.94
C GLN A 247 4.77 -34.26 38.27
N PRO A 248 3.58 -34.16 38.91
CA PRO A 248 3.03 -32.90 39.39
C PRO A 248 3.55 -32.52 40.79
N TYR A 249 3.94 -31.27 40.99
CA TYR A 249 4.29 -30.74 42.32
C TYR A 249 3.05 -30.46 43.18
N ARG A 250 2.99 -31.00 44.40
CA ARG A 250 2.08 -30.47 45.44
C ARG A 250 2.57 -30.63 46.89
N THR A 251 3.36 -29.64 47.33
CA THR A 251 3.44 -29.08 48.70
C THR A 251 3.17 -29.99 49.92
N ARG A 252 4.18 -30.16 50.79
CA ARG A 252 3.98 -30.19 52.25
C ARG A 252 4.99 -29.29 52.97
N LYS A 253 4.57 -28.71 54.09
CA LYS A 253 5.34 -27.76 54.91
C LYS A 253 6.27 -28.49 55.86
N LEU A 254 7.47 -27.94 56.11
CA LEU A 254 8.18 -28.04 57.39
C LEU A 254 8.77 -26.67 57.75
N LYS A 255 8.95 -26.42 59.05
CA LYS A 255 9.47 -25.15 59.60
C LYS A 255 10.94 -25.28 59.94
N PHE A 256 11.72 -24.21 59.78
CA PHE A 256 12.79 -23.82 60.72
C PHE A 256 12.85 -22.28 60.80
N SER A 257 13.66 -21.74 61.71
CA SER A 257 13.49 -20.39 62.29
C SER A 257 14.80 -19.65 62.60
N PHE A 258 14.67 -18.39 63.06
CA PHE A 258 15.72 -17.41 63.39
C PHE A 258 16.40 -16.74 62.17
N GLY A 259 16.86 -15.48 62.24
CA GLY A 259 16.91 -14.56 63.40
C GLY A 259 16.42 -13.12 63.10
N TYR A 260 16.28 -12.30 64.15
CA TYR A 260 15.85 -10.89 64.11
C TYR A 260 17.03 -9.91 64.03
N THR A 261 16.85 -8.77 63.34
CA THR A 261 17.24 -7.38 63.74
C THR A 261 17.01 -6.41 62.57
N ASN A 262 16.60 -5.14 62.71
CA ASN A 262 15.83 -4.49 63.77
C ASN A 262 15.26 -3.12 63.27
N TYR A 263 14.04 -2.74 63.68
CA TYR A 263 13.35 -1.45 63.45
C TYR A 263 13.11 -0.99 61.97
N GLY A 264 11.97 -0.38 61.63
CA GLY A 264 10.75 -0.16 62.42
C GLY A 264 9.62 0.57 61.67
N HIS A 265 8.48 0.75 62.37
CA HIS A 265 7.31 1.59 62.01
C HIS A 265 6.49 1.23 60.74
N ARG A 266 5.32 0.61 60.97
CA ARG A 266 4.20 0.59 60.00
C ARG A 266 3.52 1.96 59.89
N ARG A 267 3.13 2.35 58.68
CA ARG A 267 1.81 2.95 58.39
C ARG A 267 1.21 2.22 57.17
N HIS A 268 -0.12 2.17 57.08
CA HIS A 268 -0.85 1.33 56.11
C HIS A 268 -1.38 2.13 54.92
N ILE A 269 -1.31 1.51 53.73
CA ILE A 269 -2.25 1.60 52.59
C ILE A 269 -2.48 2.98 51.93
N ARG A 270 -2.15 3.06 50.63
CA ARG A 270 -3.10 3.19 49.50
C ARG A 270 -2.42 2.78 48.16
N PRO A 271 -3.11 2.10 47.23
CA PRO A 271 -2.54 1.76 45.91
C PRO A 271 -2.63 2.94 44.92
N PRO A 272 -1.77 2.99 43.88
CA PRO A 272 -1.58 4.17 43.02
C PRO A 272 -2.67 4.39 41.93
N GLY A 273 -3.90 3.91 42.12
CA GLY A 273 -4.98 4.05 41.12
C GLY A 273 -5.70 5.40 41.12
N HIS A 274 -5.78 6.09 42.26
CA HIS A 274 -6.73 7.20 42.45
C HIS A 274 -6.42 8.47 41.62
N HIS A 275 -5.14 8.71 41.32
CA HIS A 275 -4.73 9.90 40.54
C HIS A 275 -5.19 9.82 39.08
N ILE A 276 -5.09 8.64 38.45
CA ILE A 276 -5.50 8.44 37.04
C ILE A 276 -7.00 8.73 36.89
N VAL A 277 -7.82 8.25 37.83
CA VAL A 277 -9.27 8.50 37.83
C VAL A 277 -9.58 9.99 38.02
N HIS A 278 -8.88 10.69 38.90
CA HIS A 278 -9.06 12.16 39.04
C HIS A 278 -8.65 12.93 37.79
N TYR A 279 -7.53 12.58 37.14
CA TYR A 279 -7.13 13.24 35.89
C TYR A 279 -8.13 12.96 34.76
N MET A 280 -8.66 11.74 34.65
CA MET A 280 -9.72 11.42 33.68
C MET A 280 -11.02 12.18 33.97
N HIS A 281 -11.42 12.30 35.24
CA HIS A 281 -12.58 13.12 35.61
C HIS A 281 -12.37 14.61 35.29
N PHE A 282 -11.18 15.16 35.57
CA PHE A 282 -10.85 16.54 35.22
C PHE A 282 -10.88 16.76 33.70
N PHE A 283 -10.34 15.81 32.93
CA PHE A 283 -10.32 15.86 31.46
C PHE A 283 -11.75 15.80 30.87
N LEU A 284 -12.60 14.92 31.42
CA LEU A 284 -14.02 14.85 31.04
C LEU A 284 -14.82 16.10 31.44
N ILE A 285 -14.52 16.71 32.59
CA ILE A 285 -15.13 17.98 33.01
C ILE A 285 -14.69 19.13 32.10
N ILE A 286 -13.42 19.18 31.70
CA ILE A 286 -12.90 20.18 30.73
C ILE A 286 -13.56 20.00 29.36
N ILE A 287 -13.67 18.76 28.87
CA ILE A 287 -14.38 18.46 27.61
C ILE A 287 -15.87 18.82 27.70
N GLY A 288 -16.53 18.50 28.82
CA GLY A 288 -17.92 18.86 29.07
C GLY A 288 -18.15 20.37 29.08
N ALA A 289 -17.28 21.13 29.76
CA ALA A 289 -17.31 22.59 29.75
C ALA A 289 -17.08 23.17 28.35
N TYR A 290 -16.14 22.60 27.58
CA TYR A 290 -15.91 22.99 26.18
C TYR A 290 -17.11 22.69 25.29
N ALA A 291 -17.76 21.53 25.47
CA ALA A 291 -18.94 21.12 24.71
C ALA A 291 -20.16 22.01 25.02
N VAL A 292 -20.41 22.32 26.29
CA VAL A 292 -21.45 23.27 26.70
C VAL A 292 -21.18 24.65 26.12
N PHE A 293 -19.94 25.16 26.22
CA PHE A 293 -19.55 26.44 25.63
C PHE A 293 -19.71 26.45 24.10
N TYR A 294 -19.43 25.34 23.41
CA TYR A 294 -19.65 25.23 21.98
C TYR A 294 -21.15 25.25 21.63
N LEU A 295 -21.97 24.50 22.38
CA LEU A 295 -23.42 24.44 22.16
C LEU A 295 -24.11 25.79 22.40
N THR A 296 -23.74 26.53 23.46
CA THR A 296 -24.31 27.87 23.72
C THR A 296 -23.92 28.89 22.64
N ASN A 297 -22.69 28.82 22.12
CA ASN A 297 -22.25 29.67 21.00
C ASN A 297 -22.92 29.28 19.67
N VAL A 298 -23.28 28.01 19.45
CA VAL A 298 -24.04 27.58 18.27
C VAL A 298 -25.49 28.08 18.33
N THR A 299 -26.15 28.05 19.50
CA THR A 299 -27.52 28.57 19.63
C THR A 299 -27.62 30.08 19.39
N GLU A 300 -26.59 30.88 19.68
CA GLU A 300 -26.55 32.31 19.28
C GLU A 300 -26.22 32.52 17.78
N PHE A 301 -25.80 31.48 17.05
CA PHE A 301 -25.34 31.59 15.67
C PHE A 301 -26.44 31.28 14.64
N GLU A 302 -27.40 30.41 14.96
CA GLU A 302 -28.46 30.00 14.02
C GLU A 302 -29.51 31.10 13.78
N ASP A 303 -29.86 31.88 14.80
CA ASP A 303 -30.85 32.99 14.75
C ASP A 303 -30.49 34.13 13.78
N ARG A 304 -29.24 34.19 13.27
CA ARG A 304 -28.76 35.28 12.40
C ARG A 304 -28.72 34.99 10.91
N TRP A 305 -28.99 33.75 10.47
CA TRP A 305 -28.71 33.36 9.06
C TRP A 305 -29.86 32.66 8.30
N ILE A 306 -31.05 32.51 8.89
CA ILE A 306 -32.20 31.92 8.19
C ILE A 306 -33.10 33.03 7.57
N GLN A 307 -32.71 33.47 6.37
CA GLN A 307 -33.56 34.25 5.45
C GLN A 307 -33.40 33.65 4.04
N PRO A 308 -34.47 33.15 3.39
CA PRO A 308 -34.35 32.50 2.08
C PRO A 308 -34.10 33.51 0.95
N MET A 309 -33.00 33.35 0.23
CA MET A 309 -32.59 34.27 -0.84
C MET A 309 -33.28 33.91 -2.18
N SER A 310 -33.93 34.90 -2.80
CA SER A 310 -34.77 34.70 -4.00
C SER A 310 -33.97 34.49 -5.30
N THR A 311 -34.59 33.80 -6.26
CA THR A 311 -33.96 33.20 -7.46
C THR A 311 -33.50 34.15 -8.57
N THR A 312 -33.58 35.47 -8.38
CA THR A 312 -33.31 36.49 -9.42
C THR A 312 -31.85 36.95 -9.55
N GLN A 313 -30.92 36.51 -8.70
CA GLN A 313 -29.50 36.94 -8.75
C GLN A 313 -28.53 35.94 -9.42
N ALA A 314 -29.04 34.88 -10.04
CA ALA A 314 -28.20 33.87 -10.70
C ALA A 314 -27.72 34.27 -12.12
N ALA A 315 -28.41 35.20 -12.79
CA ALA A 315 -28.20 35.48 -14.21
C ALA A 315 -27.02 36.44 -14.52
N GLU A 316 -26.71 37.39 -13.65
CA GLU A 316 -25.80 38.51 -13.98
C GLU A 316 -24.31 38.26 -13.68
N ARG A 317 -23.89 37.02 -13.38
CA ARG A 317 -22.48 36.71 -13.05
C ARG A 317 -21.58 36.38 -14.24
N ASN A 318 -22.11 36.32 -15.46
CA ASN A 318 -21.38 35.84 -16.65
C ASN A 318 -21.20 36.89 -17.77
N THR A 319 -20.77 38.12 -17.44
CA THR A 319 -20.00 38.98 -18.37
C THR A 319 -19.33 40.13 -17.63
N PHE A 320 -17.99 40.16 -17.57
CA PHE A 320 -17.12 41.34 -17.80
C PHE A 320 -15.65 40.97 -17.55
N ILE A 321 -14.98 40.41 -18.56
CA ILE A 321 -13.52 40.21 -18.53
C ILE A 321 -12.87 41.54 -18.91
N ASN A 322 -12.07 42.12 -18.00
CA ASN A 322 -11.35 43.36 -18.26
C ASN A 322 -10.15 43.09 -19.21
N PRO A 323 -10.14 43.63 -20.44
CA PRO A 323 -9.07 43.34 -21.41
C PRO A 323 -7.70 43.84 -20.93
N LYS A 324 -7.64 44.96 -20.20
CA LYS A 324 -6.37 45.56 -19.74
C LYS A 324 -5.66 44.73 -18.66
N GLU A 325 -6.41 43.96 -17.87
CA GLU A 325 -5.83 43.02 -16.88
C GLU A 325 -5.35 41.73 -17.56
N THR A 326 -6.01 41.32 -18.66
CA THR A 326 -5.59 40.17 -19.47
C THR A 326 -4.28 40.45 -20.21
N GLN A 327 -4.13 41.66 -20.76
CA GLN A 327 -2.89 42.13 -21.40
C GLN A 327 -1.69 42.08 -20.43
N ARG A 328 -1.83 42.69 -19.25
CA ARG A 328 -0.77 42.73 -18.22
C ARG A 328 -0.27 41.33 -17.81
N ARG A 329 -1.17 40.34 -17.76
CA ARG A 329 -0.79 38.96 -17.43
C ARG A 329 0.03 38.30 -18.55
N LEU A 330 -0.29 38.60 -19.82
CA LEU A 330 0.54 38.17 -20.96
C LEU A 330 1.92 38.83 -20.94
N ASP A 331 2.01 40.12 -20.60
CA ASP A 331 3.29 40.86 -20.52
C ASP A 331 4.19 40.38 -19.36
N VAL A 332 3.61 39.90 -18.25
CA VAL A 332 4.38 39.23 -17.19
C VAL A 332 4.92 37.88 -17.66
N PHE A 333 4.17 37.12 -18.46
CA PHE A 333 4.62 35.82 -19.00
C PHE A 333 5.62 35.95 -20.16
N SER A 334 5.67 37.06 -20.89
CA SER A 334 6.71 37.31 -21.91
C SER A 334 8.05 37.69 -21.25
N ASN A 335 8.04 38.60 -20.28
CA ASN A 335 9.26 39.05 -19.59
C ASN A 335 9.96 37.93 -18.81
N VAL A 336 9.22 37.01 -18.18
CA VAL A 336 9.80 35.83 -17.51
C VAL A 336 10.49 34.87 -18.50
N LYS A 337 10.04 34.80 -19.77
CA LYS A 337 10.75 34.04 -20.81
C LYS A 337 12.05 34.72 -21.26
N ALA A 338 12.03 36.04 -21.41
CA ALA A 338 13.21 36.82 -21.84
C ALA A 338 14.40 36.64 -20.88
N ALA A 339 14.15 36.67 -19.57
CA ALA A 339 15.17 36.52 -18.52
C ALA A 339 15.87 35.14 -18.44
N THR A 340 15.52 34.18 -19.30
CA THR A 340 16.08 32.80 -19.26
C THR A 340 17.03 32.48 -20.42
N ILE A 341 17.26 33.40 -21.38
CA ILE A 341 18.05 33.12 -22.58
C ILE A 341 19.02 34.28 -22.92
N LEU A 342 20.14 34.36 -22.22
CA LEU A 342 21.42 34.89 -22.73
C LEU A 342 22.59 34.32 -21.89
N PRO A 343 23.53 33.56 -22.47
CA PRO A 343 24.92 33.56 -22.03
C PRO A 343 25.63 34.78 -22.64
N ALA A 344 26.43 35.49 -21.86
CA ALA A 344 27.28 36.55 -22.42
C ALA A 344 28.46 35.92 -23.18
N VAL A 345 28.68 36.37 -24.41
CA VAL A 345 29.90 36.11 -25.18
C VAL A 345 30.42 37.47 -25.63
N GLU A 346 31.52 37.92 -25.03
CA GLU A 346 32.25 39.09 -25.51
C GLU A 346 33.01 38.68 -26.78
N ALA A 347 32.75 39.39 -27.89
CA ALA A 347 33.40 39.11 -29.15
C ALA A 347 34.83 39.66 -29.17
N ASN A 348 35.78 38.84 -29.59
CA ASN A 348 37.11 39.29 -29.99
C ASN A 348 37.47 38.64 -31.34
N SER A 349 38.25 39.35 -32.16
CA SER A 349 38.24 39.17 -33.62
C SER A 349 39.24 38.16 -34.18
N ASN A 350 38.84 37.50 -35.28
CA ASN A 350 39.64 36.64 -36.19
C ASN A 350 40.05 35.29 -35.54
N ASP A 351 40.08 34.15 -36.24
CA ASP A 351 40.34 33.89 -37.67
C ASP A 351 39.48 32.72 -38.21
N SER A 352 39.66 32.37 -39.48
CA SER A 352 38.94 31.38 -40.31
C SER A 352 38.87 29.93 -39.76
N ASN A 353 37.69 29.28 -39.92
CA ASN A 353 37.47 27.83 -40.19
C ASN A 353 35.95 27.47 -40.17
N GLU A 354 35.30 27.27 -41.33
CA GLU A 354 33.82 27.15 -41.41
C GLU A 354 33.22 25.72 -41.23
N GLU A 355 34.00 24.64 -41.13
CA GLU A 355 33.45 23.26 -41.19
C GLU A 355 33.17 22.55 -39.85
N ASN A 356 33.36 23.20 -38.69
CA ASN A 356 33.25 22.53 -37.37
C ASN A 356 32.00 22.88 -36.54
N ASP A 357 31.26 23.95 -36.84
CA ASP A 357 30.20 24.44 -35.94
C ASP A 357 28.87 23.68 -36.02
N GLU A 358 28.50 23.13 -37.19
CA GLU A 358 27.26 22.34 -37.32
C GLU A 358 27.22 21.14 -36.35
N LYS A 359 28.37 20.47 -36.17
CA LYS A 359 28.49 19.29 -35.29
C LYS A 359 28.24 19.68 -33.82
N ASN A 360 28.88 20.76 -33.35
CA ASN A 360 28.67 21.28 -31.99
C ASN A 360 27.22 21.75 -31.77
N LEU A 361 26.64 22.48 -32.71
CA LEU A 361 25.25 22.94 -32.62
C LEU A 361 24.27 21.76 -32.56
N SER A 362 24.52 20.68 -33.31
CA SER A 362 23.73 19.44 -33.26
C SER A 362 23.80 18.72 -31.91
N GLU A 363 24.93 18.81 -31.19
CA GLU A 363 25.08 18.13 -29.90
C GLU A 363 24.52 18.97 -28.74
N VAL A 364 24.72 20.28 -28.77
CA VAL A 364 24.12 21.22 -27.81
C VAL A 364 22.59 21.18 -27.90
N THR A 365 22.02 21.19 -29.10
CA THR A 365 20.56 21.04 -29.29
C THR A 365 20.05 19.70 -28.75
N ARG A 366 20.71 18.57 -29.05
CA ARG A 366 20.37 17.25 -28.48
C ARG A 366 20.44 17.22 -26.94
N LYS A 367 21.44 17.88 -26.33
CA LYS A 367 21.57 18.02 -24.87
C LYS A 367 20.44 18.87 -24.27
N VAL A 368 20.07 19.96 -24.93
CA VAL A 368 18.93 20.84 -24.54
C VAL A 368 17.58 20.15 -24.74
N GLU A 369 17.43 19.29 -25.75
CA GLU A 369 16.22 18.48 -25.93
C GLU A 369 16.11 17.35 -24.90
N LYS A 370 17.21 16.66 -24.59
CA LYS A 370 17.23 15.67 -23.49
C LYS A 370 16.84 16.33 -22.17
N SER A 371 17.41 17.49 -21.82
CA SER A 371 17.06 18.18 -20.59
C SER A 371 15.61 18.71 -20.57
N LYS A 372 15.07 19.19 -21.69
CA LYS A 372 13.65 19.56 -21.83
C LYS A 372 12.69 18.35 -21.72
N LYS A 373 13.06 17.17 -22.26
CA LYS A 373 12.30 15.92 -22.09
C LYS A 373 12.35 15.42 -20.64
N GLU A 374 13.52 15.45 -19.99
CA GLU A 374 13.64 15.10 -18.57
C GLU A 374 12.92 16.09 -17.63
N ALA A 375 12.85 17.38 -17.99
CA ALA A 375 12.05 18.36 -17.26
C ALA A 375 10.54 18.05 -17.33
N LYS A 376 10.02 17.71 -18.52
CA LYS A 376 8.61 17.31 -18.70
C LYS A 376 8.23 16.03 -17.92
N ASN A 377 9.16 15.10 -17.72
CA ASN A 377 8.93 13.87 -16.96
C ASN A 377 8.94 14.03 -15.43
N LYS A 378 9.22 15.22 -14.88
CA LYS A 378 9.17 15.47 -13.43
C LYS A 378 7.76 15.88 -13.02
N LEU A 379 6.99 14.94 -12.45
CA LEU A 379 5.68 15.18 -11.80
C LEU A 379 5.66 16.52 -11.04
N SER A 380 4.65 17.35 -11.29
CA SER A 380 4.54 18.67 -10.67
C SER A 380 4.37 18.58 -9.15
N PHE A 381 4.64 19.68 -8.44
CA PHE A 381 4.27 19.79 -7.03
C PHE A 381 2.76 19.62 -6.81
N ARG A 382 1.94 20.11 -7.76
CA ARG A 382 0.49 19.87 -7.78
C ARG A 382 0.16 18.38 -7.90
N ASP A 383 0.80 17.66 -8.83
CA ASP A 383 0.57 16.23 -9.05
C ASP A 383 0.96 15.42 -7.82
N LYS A 384 2.13 15.69 -7.23
CA LYS A 384 2.59 15.05 -5.99
C LYS A 384 1.62 15.27 -4.84
N LYS A 385 1.07 16.50 -4.69
CA LYS A 385 0.03 16.78 -3.68
C LYS A 385 -1.29 16.06 -3.98
N LYS A 386 -1.72 15.98 -5.25
CA LYS A 386 -2.94 15.25 -5.66
C LYS A 386 -2.79 13.74 -5.41
N ILE A 387 -1.70 13.11 -5.86
CA ILE A 387 -1.39 11.69 -5.59
C ILE A 387 -1.33 11.40 -4.08
N ALA A 388 -0.71 12.28 -3.29
CA ALA A 388 -0.66 12.12 -1.84
C ALA A 388 -2.05 12.27 -1.18
N TYR A 389 -2.94 13.10 -1.71
CA TYR A 389 -4.34 13.20 -1.29
C TYR A 389 -5.13 11.95 -1.69
N GLU A 390 -5.00 11.49 -2.93
CA GLU A 390 -5.65 10.28 -3.46
C GLU A 390 -5.24 9.03 -2.67
N ASN A 391 -3.96 8.89 -2.30
CA ASN A 391 -3.50 7.80 -1.43
C ASN A 391 -4.15 7.83 -0.04
N ARG A 392 -4.33 9.01 0.56
CA ARG A 392 -5.09 9.15 1.83
C ARG A 392 -6.58 8.87 1.64
N LEU A 393 -7.14 9.21 0.49
CA LEU A 393 -8.54 8.91 0.14
C LEU A 393 -8.77 7.39 0.12
N ARG A 394 -7.95 6.64 -0.64
CA ARG A 394 -8.00 5.17 -0.71
C ARG A 394 -7.91 4.51 0.67
N ALA A 395 -6.98 4.98 1.50
CA ALA A 395 -6.68 4.41 2.81
C ALA A 395 -7.77 4.67 3.87
N PHE A 396 -8.32 5.89 3.94
CA PHE A 396 -9.10 6.33 5.11
C PHE A 396 -10.53 6.80 4.81
N SER A 397 -10.95 6.92 3.54
CA SER A 397 -12.32 7.33 3.20
C SER A 397 -13.29 6.16 3.10
N THR A 398 -14.59 6.47 3.20
CA THR A 398 -15.68 5.52 2.96
C THR A 398 -15.65 5.00 1.51
N PRO A 399 -16.13 3.77 1.26
CA PRO A 399 -16.18 3.20 -0.10
C PRO A 399 -16.96 4.06 -1.10
N ASP A 400 -18.11 4.62 -0.70
CA ASP A 400 -18.90 5.57 -1.52
C ASP A 400 -18.05 6.75 -2.02
N LYS A 401 -17.26 7.38 -1.14
CA LYS A 401 -16.43 8.53 -1.50
C LYS A 401 -15.25 8.14 -2.39
N ILE A 402 -14.74 6.91 -2.25
CA ILE A 402 -13.70 6.38 -3.15
C ILE A 402 -14.31 6.12 -4.54
N PHE A 403 -15.46 5.45 -4.60
CA PHE A 403 -16.22 5.20 -5.83
C PHE A 403 -16.51 6.50 -6.60
N ARG A 404 -17.17 7.47 -5.96
CA ARG A 404 -17.52 8.78 -6.57
C ARG A 404 -16.33 9.70 -6.89
N TYR A 405 -15.13 9.37 -6.42
CA TYR A 405 -13.90 10.09 -6.79
C TYR A 405 -13.19 9.46 -7.99
N PHE A 406 -13.19 8.13 -8.10
CA PHE A 406 -12.47 7.42 -9.16
C PHE A 406 -13.34 7.05 -10.37
N ALA A 407 -14.66 6.92 -10.22
CA ALA A 407 -15.60 6.78 -11.33
C ALA A 407 -15.47 7.95 -12.30
N THR A 408 -15.46 7.66 -13.61
CA THR A 408 -15.39 8.70 -14.66
C THR A 408 -16.65 8.82 -15.49
N LEU A 409 -17.66 7.96 -15.29
CA LEU A 409 -18.87 7.88 -16.10
C LEU A 409 -20.14 8.09 -15.25
N LYS A 410 -21.10 8.80 -15.83
CA LYS A 410 -22.50 8.80 -15.38
C LYS A 410 -23.40 8.47 -16.57
N VAL A 411 -24.09 7.34 -16.50
CA VAL A 411 -24.87 6.73 -17.58
C VAL A 411 -26.34 6.92 -17.31
N SER A 412 -27.06 7.56 -18.24
CA SER A 412 -28.50 7.80 -18.19
C SER A 412 -29.24 6.92 -19.19
N ASN A 413 -30.23 6.17 -18.69
CA ASN A 413 -31.08 5.26 -19.45
C ASN A 413 -32.56 5.60 -19.15
N ASP A 414 -33.51 4.98 -19.87
CA ASP A 414 -34.95 5.20 -19.64
C ASP A 414 -35.39 4.87 -18.20
N ASP A 415 -34.90 3.78 -17.62
CA ASP A 415 -35.22 3.39 -16.24
C ASP A 415 -34.64 4.34 -15.16
N ASN A 416 -33.60 5.09 -15.50
CA ASN A 416 -32.83 5.93 -14.56
C ASN A 416 -32.40 7.24 -15.24
N PRO A 417 -33.34 8.17 -15.49
CA PRO A 417 -33.07 9.41 -16.24
C PRO A 417 -32.09 10.35 -15.51
N ASP A 418 -32.07 10.34 -14.17
CA ASP A 418 -31.09 11.08 -13.37
C ASP A 418 -29.64 10.57 -13.56
N GLY A 419 -29.48 9.33 -14.03
CA GLY A 419 -28.22 8.67 -14.37
C GLY A 419 -27.53 7.96 -13.20
N ILE A 420 -27.01 6.76 -13.49
CA ILE A 420 -26.23 5.93 -12.57
C ILE A 420 -24.75 6.29 -12.69
N ILE A 421 -24.02 6.39 -11.57
CA ILE A 421 -22.57 6.59 -11.57
C ILE A 421 -21.89 5.23 -11.77
N CYS A 422 -20.98 5.12 -12.74
CA CYS A 422 -20.32 3.88 -13.12
C CYS A 422 -18.79 4.03 -13.22
N MET A 423 -18.07 2.96 -12.93
CA MET A 423 -16.62 2.85 -13.10
C MET A 423 -16.29 1.98 -14.33
N THR A 424 -15.25 2.36 -15.07
CA THR A 424 -14.57 1.45 -15.99
C THR A 424 -13.64 0.48 -15.22
N PRO A 425 -13.18 -0.65 -15.80
CA PRO A 425 -12.19 -1.51 -15.15
C PRO A 425 -10.84 -0.79 -14.89
N ASP A 426 -10.53 0.21 -15.72
CA ASP A 426 -9.37 1.09 -15.57
C ASP A 426 -9.54 2.13 -14.44
N ASP A 427 -10.77 2.58 -14.16
CA ASP A 427 -11.13 3.34 -12.95
C ASP A 427 -11.09 2.45 -11.70
N PHE A 428 -11.56 1.21 -11.80
CA PHE A 428 -11.53 0.24 -10.71
C PHE A 428 -10.10 -0.02 -10.24
N LEU A 429 -9.19 -0.34 -11.17
CA LEU A 429 -7.76 -0.49 -10.90
C LEU A 429 -7.15 0.79 -10.28
N ARG A 430 -7.56 1.96 -10.75
CA ARG A 430 -7.18 3.27 -10.16
C ARG A 430 -7.62 3.39 -8.71
N SER A 431 -8.84 2.97 -8.36
CA SER A 431 -9.37 3.13 -7.01
C SER A 431 -8.63 2.28 -5.98
N ILE A 432 -8.15 1.09 -6.35
CA ILE A 432 -7.40 0.20 -5.44
C ILE A 432 -5.90 0.51 -5.40
N THR A 433 -5.28 0.95 -6.51
CA THR A 433 -3.81 1.01 -6.63
C THR A 433 -3.23 2.38 -6.22
N PRO A 434 -2.38 2.45 -5.18
CA PRO A 434 -1.70 3.68 -4.77
C PRO A 434 -0.80 4.27 -5.87
N GLY A 435 -0.53 5.57 -5.79
CA GLY A 435 0.37 6.27 -6.69
C GLY A 435 -0.22 6.62 -8.07
N LEU A 436 -1.24 5.89 -8.53
CA LEU A 436 -1.98 6.23 -9.74
C LEU A 436 -2.81 7.51 -9.52
N LYS A 437 -2.63 8.49 -10.42
CA LYS A 437 -3.36 9.76 -10.40
C LYS A 437 -4.71 9.63 -11.12
N GLN A 438 -5.77 10.24 -10.60
CA GLN A 438 -7.03 10.39 -11.32
C GLN A 438 -6.89 11.47 -12.42
N PRO A 439 -7.48 11.30 -13.63
CA PRO A 439 -7.37 12.30 -14.70
C PRO A 439 -7.82 13.70 -14.24
N ASP A 440 -7.22 14.74 -14.79
CA ASP A 440 -7.58 16.11 -14.40
C ASP A 440 -8.91 16.53 -15.01
N GLY A 441 -9.75 17.16 -14.19
CA GLY A 441 -11.16 17.45 -14.51
C GLY A 441 -12.14 16.43 -13.88
N LEU A 442 -11.74 15.17 -13.73
CA LEU A 442 -12.58 14.05 -13.27
C LEU A 442 -12.34 13.73 -11.79
N GLU A 443 -12.45 14.75 -10.96
CA GLU A 443 -12.33 14.64 -9.50
C GLU A 443 -13.71 14.32 -8.88
N LEU A 444 -13.85 14.42 -7.54
CA LEU A 444 -15.09 14.10 -6.83
C LEU A 444 -16.34 14.68 -7.52
N ASP A 445 -17.31 13.82 -7.80
CA ASP A 445 -18.62 14.14 -8.39
C ASP A 445 -18.56 14.79 -9.79
N LYS A 446 -17.47 14.58 -10.54
CA LYS A 446 -17.27 15.08 -11.92
C LYS A 446 -17.09 13.94 -12.92
N PHE A 447 -18.17 13.64 -13.63
CA PHE A 447 -18.24 12.52 -14.57
C PHE A 447 -18.44 13.00 -16.01
N TYR A 448 -17.93 12.25 -16.98
CA TYR A 448 -18.47 12.32 -18.33
C TYR A 448 -19.89 11.75 -18.32
N ARG A 449 -20.84 12.48 -18.91
CA ARG A 449 -22.21 12.01 -19.10
C ARG A 449 -22.28 11.23 -20.40
N TYR A 450 -22.96 10.10 -20.36
CA TYR A 450 -23.36 9.30 -21.53
C TYR A 450 -24.85 9.03 -21.39
N ASP A 451 -25.63 9.30 -22.42
CA ASP A 451 -27.07 9.07 -22.44
C ASP A 451 -27.37 7.99 -23.48
N ALA A 452 -27.76 6.80 -23.04
CA ALA A 452 -27.93 5.63 -23.91
C ALA A 452 -29.04 5.80 -24.96
N ARG A 453 -29.86 6.85 -24.84
CA ARG A 453 -30.96 7.19 -25.76
C ARG A 453 -30.52 8.13 -26.89
N VAL A 454 -29.32 8.72 -26.78
CA VAL A 454 -28.84 9.80 -27.66
C VAL A 454 -27.41 9.56 -28.16
N ASP A 455 -26.53 9.01 -27.31
CA ASP A 455 -25.14 8.73 -27.65
C ASP A 455 -24.98 7.32 -28.24
N PRO A 456 -24.23 7.15 -29.35
CA PRO A 456 -23.99 5.83 -29.93
C PRO A 456 -23.06 4.99 -29.05
N PRO A 457 -23.25 3.64 -28.96
CA PRO A 457 -22.41 2.74 -28.16
C PRO A 457 -20.91 2.88 -28.41
N GLU A 458 -20.52 3.12 -29.66
CA GLU A 458 -19.14 3.35 -30.10
C GLU A 458 -18.42 4.45 -29.30
N LYS A 459 -19.17 5.45 -28.80
CA LYS A 459 -18.66 6.57 -27.99
C LYS A 459 -18.21 6.11 -26.59
N LEU A 460 -18.79 5.02 -26.08
CA LEU A 460 -18.38 4.33 -24.87
C LEU A 460 -17.26 3.33 -25.18
N ASP A 461 -17.39 2.56 -26.26
CA ASP A 461 -16.40 1.56 -26.68
C ASP A 461 -15.03 2.19 -26.96
N GLN A 462 -14.96 3.34 -27.62
CA GLN A 462 -13.69 4.05 -27.87
C GLN A 462 -12.95 4.44 -26.57
N ARG A 463 -13.67 4.59 -25.44
CA ARG A 463 -13.07 4.88 -24.13
C ARG A 463 -12.63 3.60 -23.40
N ASN A 464 -13.40 2.52 -23.51
CA ASN A 464 -13.12 1.25 -22.86
C ASN A 464 -12.05 0.44 -23.62
N SER A 465 -12.09 0.46 -24.95
CA SER A 465 -11.32 -0.39 -25.86
C SER A 465 -9.81 -0.29 -25.67
N TYR A 466 -9.26 0.90 -25.45
CA TYR A 466 -7.81 1.16 -25.52
C TYR A 466 -6.95 0.46 -24.44
N LEU A 467 -7.57 -0.19 -23.44
CA LEU A 467 -6.91 -1.05 -22.46
C LEU A 467 -7.46 -2.48 -22.44
N TYR A 468 -8.55 -2.75 -23.18
CA TYR A 468 -9.26 -4.03 -23.20
C TYR A 468 -8.90 -4.87 -24.43
N SER A 469 -9.09 -4.31 -25.63
CA SER A 469 -8.98 -5.03 -26.91
C SER A 469 -7.56 -5.51 -27.22
N SER A 470 -6.54 -4.89 -26.63
CA SER A 470 -5.12 -5.24 -26.82
C SER A 470 -4.53 -6.08 -25.69
N ALA A 471 -5.32 -6.46 -24.68
CA ALA A 471 -4.84 -7.18 -23.48
C ALA A 471 -5.20 -8.67 -23.45
N LEU A 472 -6.13 -9.09 -24.32
CA LEU A 472 -6.64 -10.46 -24.43
C LEU A 472 -6.28 -11.04 -25.81
N ASN A 473 -5.35 -11.99 -25.82
CA ASN A 473 -5.24 -12.97 -26.90
C ASN A 473 -6.08 -14.19 -26.52
N SER A 474 -6.97 -14.61 -27.43
CA SER A 474 -7.70 -15.88 -27.45
C SER A 474 -8.78 -16.15 -26.38
N ASP A 475 -9.97 -16.49 -26.91
CA ASP A 475 -10.94 -17.50 -26.45
C ASP A 475 -11.61 -17.41 -25.06
N GLU A 476 -11.10 -16.67 -24.09
CA GLU A 476 -11.76 -16.45 -22.78
C GLU A 476 -12.59 -15.16 -22.74
N GLN A 477 -13.87 -15.26 -22.33
CA GLN A 477 -14.69 -14.09 -21.98
C GLN A 477 -14.17 -13.39 -20.71
N SER A 478 -14.21 -12.05 -20.71
CA SER A 478 -13.73 -11.24 -19.59
C SER A 478 -14.71 -11.20 -18.42
N ILE A 479 -14.18 -11.28 -17.20
CA ILE A 479 -14.92 -11.12 -15.95
C ILE A 479 -15.67 -9.78 -15.89
N PHE A 480 -15.11 -8.69 -16.41
CA PHE A 480 -15.76 -7.38 -16.37
C PHE A 480 -16.81 -7.20 -17.47
N GLU A 481 -16.79 -8.02 -18.53
CA GLU A 481 -17.90 -8.13 -19.48
C GLU A 481 -19.03 -8.99 -18.90
N LEU A 482 -18.69 -10.10 -18.21
CA LEU A 482 -19.64 -10.94 -17.48
C LEU A 482 -20.34 -10.21 -16.33
N ILE A 483 -19.65 -9.25 -15.68
CA ILE A 483 -20.18 -8.44 -14.57
C ILE A 483 -20.79 -7.11 -15.06
N GLY A 484 -20.21 -6.47 -16.07
CA GLY A 484 -20.62 -5.15 -16.54
C GLY A 484 -21.47 -5.15 -17.82
N GLY A 485 -21.88 -6.34 -18.26
CA GLY A 485 -22.46 -6.57 -19.58
C GLY A 485 -21.52 -6.18 -20.72
N LYS A 486 -22.07 -6.10 -21.94
CA LYS A 486 -21.36 -5.66 -23.16
C LYS A 486 -20.71 -4.27 -23.07
N GLN A 487 -21.03 -3.49 -22.04
CA GLN A 487 -20.51 -2.13 -21.81
C GLN A 487 -19.34 -2.12 -20.80
N CYS A 488 -19.03 -3.25 -20.15
CA CYS A 488 -17.98 -3.41 -19.14
C CYS A 488 -18.04 -2.38 -17.99
N LEU A 489 -19.26 -2.01 -17.55
CA LEU A 489 -19.47 -0.99 -16.52
C LEU A 489 -19.69 -1.60 -15.13
N ILE A 490 -18.95 -1.07 -14.15
CA ILE A 490 -18.99 -1.51 -12.75
C ILE A 490 -19.85 -0.52 -11.96
N THR A 491 -20.99 -0.97 -11.41
CA THR A 491 -21.84 -0.15 -10.54
C THR A 491 -21.26 -0.06 -9.12
N PHE A 492 -21.91 0.72 -8.25
CA PHE A 492 -21.51 0.79 -6.84
C PHE A 492 -21.65 -0.56 -6.11
N SER A 493 -22.69 -1.36 -6.40
CA SER A 493 -22.87 -2.67 -5.75
C SER A 493 -21.77 -3.66 -6.19
N ASP A 494 -21.46 -3.68 -7.49
CA ASP A 494 -20.37 -4.49 -8.04
C ASP A 494 -19.01 -4.05 -7.48
N TYR A 495 -18.78 -2.74 -7.33
CA TYR A 495 -17.57 -2.20 -6.71
C TYR A 495 -17.37 -2.71 -5.27
N ILE A 496 -18.41 -2.65 -4.44
CA ILE A 496 -18.36 -3.16 -3.06
C ILE A 496 -18.08 -4.67 -3.05
N PHE A 497 -18.78 -5.44 -3.89
CA PHE A 497 -18.57 -6.88 -4.01
C PHE A 497 -17.13 -7.21 -4.43
N LEU A 498 -16.63 -6.60 -5.51
CA LEU A 498 -15.30 -6.87 -6.06
C LEU A 498 -14.18 -6.50 -5.09
N VAL A 499 -14.28 -5.37 -4.38
CA VAL A 499 -13.26 -4.99 -3.38
C VAL A 499 -13.32 -5.89 -2.15
N THR A 500 -14.51 -6.28 -1.70
CA THR A 500 -14.70 -7.24 -0.59
C THR A 500 -14.07 -8.59 -0.95
N LEU A 501 -14.35 -9.08 -2.15
CA LEU A 501 -13.80 -10.30 -2.73
C LEU A 501 -12.26 -10.28 -2.80
N LEU A 502 -11.67 -9.21 -3.35
CA LEU A 502 -10.21 -9.07 -3.46
C LEU A 502 -9.48 -8.91 -2.11
N SER A 503 -10.15 -8.42 -1.08
CA SER A 503 -9.59 -8.31 0.27
C SER A 503 -9.57 -9.64 1.05
N THR A 504 -10.35 -10.63 0.60
CA THR A 504 -10.62 -11.89 1.30
C THR A 504 -9.81 -13.04 0.66
N PRO A 505 -8.98 -13.78 1.41
CA PRO A 505 -8.18 -14.88 0.85
C PRO A 505 -9.03 -16.07 0.37
N ARG A 506 -8.61 -16.77 -0.70
CA ARG A 506 -9.31 -17.97 -1.26
C ARG A 506 -9.76 -18.98 -0.20
N ARG A 507 -8.90 -19.27 0.78
CA ARG A 507 -9.17 -20.24 1.85
C ARG A 507 -10.34 -19.83 2.75
N TYR A 508 -10.57 -18.54 2.94
CA TYR A 508 -11.70 -18.04 3.73
C TYR A 508 -13.03 -18.34 3.00
N PHE A 509 -13.08 -18.17 1.67
CA PHE A 509 -14.23 -18.61 0.89
C PHE A 509 -14.44 -20.12 1.00
N GLN A 510 -13.40 -20.94 0.78
CA GLN A 510 -13.54 -22.41 0.87
C GLN A 510 -14.11 -22.88 2.21
N ILE A 511 -13.66 -22.28 3.32
CA ILE A 511 -14.18 -22.57 4.67
C ILE A 511 -15.62 -22.03 4.83
N ALA A 512 -15.91 -20.82 4.34
CA ALA A 512 -17.24 -20.22 4.47
C ALA A 512 -18.30 -20.92 3.61
N PHE A 513 -17.95 -21.39 2.41
CA PHE A 513 -18.80 -22.30 1.64
C PHE A 513 -19.14 -23.56 2.47
N GLN A 514 -18.14 -24.18 3.10
CA GLN A 514 -18.34 -25.33 4.00
C GLN A 514 -19.04 -25.02 5.34
N MET A 515 -19.34 -23.76 5.66
CA MET A 515 -19.99 -23.34 6.90
C MET A 515 -21.38 -22.73 6.70
N PHE A 516 -21.72 -22.31 5.48
CA PHE A 516 -22.99 -21.65 5.14
C PHE A 516 -23.81 -22.40 4.08
N ASP A 517 -23.33 -23.57 3.65
CA ASP A 517 -24.10 -24.65 3.03
C ASP A 517 -25.00 -25.26 4.14
N PHE A 518 -26.29 -24.92 4.18
CA PHE A 518 -27.18 -25.33 5.26
C PHE A 518 -27.89 -26.67 5.03
N ASP A 519 -28.06 -27.10 3.77
CA ASP A 519 -28.66 -28.40 3.43
C ASP A 519 -27.61 -29.51 3.18
N GLY A 520 -26.33 -29.14 3.00
CA GLY A 520 -25.21 -30.04 2.78
C GLY A 520 -25.03 -30.46 1.32
N ASN A 521 -25.67 -29.77 0.35
CA ASN A 521 -25.67 -30.20 -1.05
C ASN A 521 -24.36 -29.88 -1.81
N GLY A 522 -23.47 -29.05 -1.25
CA GLY A 522 -22.19 -28.65 -1.86
C GLY A 522 -22.27 -27.46 -2.82
N ASN A 523 -23.46 -26.86 -2.98
CA ASN A 523 -23.74 -25.70 -3.82
C ASN A 523 -24.61 -24.72 -3.02
N PHE A 524 -24.57 -23.43 -3.38
CA PHE A 524 -25.30 -22.38 -2.67
C PHE A 524 -26.57 -21.96 -3.41
N ASP A 525 -27.63 -21.68 -2.67
CA ASP A 525 -28.75 -20.88 -3.17
C ASP A 525 -28.46 -19.35 -3.11
N PHE A 526 -29.38 -18.54 -3.65
CA PHE A 526 -29.24 -17.09 -3.67
C PHE A 526 -29.20 -16.45 -2.28
N ASP A 527 -29.99 -16.96 -1.33
CA ASP A 527 -30.14 -16.43 0.03
C ASP A 527 -28.95 -16.82 0.92
N GLU A 528 -28.44 -18.05 0.79
CA GLU A 528 -27.15 -18.48 1.35
C GLU A 528 -26.01 -17.60 0.85
N PHE A 529 -25.97 -17.33 -0.45
CA PHE A 529 -24.99 -16.42 -1.02
C PHE A 529 -25.21 -14.96 -0.58
N ALA A 530 -26.45 -14.53 -0.33
CA ALA A 530 -26.75 -13.23 0.28
C ALA A 530 -26.23 -13.12 1.72
N LYS A 531 -26.48 -14.14 2.55
CA LYS A 531 -25.95 -14.27 3.92
C LYS A 531 -24.40 -14.23 3.90
N LEU A 532 -23.77 -14.99 2.99
CA LEU A 532 -22.32 -15.03 2.80
C LEU A 532 -21.73 -13.67 2.36
N LYS A 533 -22.34 -13.01 1.36
CA LYS A 533 -21.96 -11.65 0.92
C LYS A 533 -22.05 -10.64 2.07
N ASN A 534 -23.09 -10.72 2.89
CA ASN A 534 -23.30 -9.83 4.05
C ASN A 534 -22.24 -10.07 5.13
N LEU A 535 -22.01 -11.33 5.54
CA LEU A 535 -21.00 -11.68 6.54
C LEU A 535 -19.59 -11.24 6.14
N ILE A 536 -19.15 -11.54 4.91
CA ILE A 536 -17.79 -11.19 4.46
C ILE A 536 -17.66 -9.66 4.30
N ARG A 537 -18.73 -8.94 3.93
CA ARG A 537 -18.76 -7.48 4.00
C ARG A 537 -18.56 -7.00 5.45
N GLU A 538 -19.27 -7.57 6.42
CA GLU A 538 -19.12 -7.22 7.85
C GLU A 538 -17.75 -7.59 8.46
N GLN A 539 -17.03 -8.59 7.92
CA GLN A 539 -15.67 -8.93 8.35
C GLN A 539 -14.59 -7.98 7.76
N THR A 540 -14.84 -7.35 6.62
CA THR A 540 -13.82 -6.56 5.90
C THR A 540 -13.82 -5.08 6.28
N SER A 541 -12.64 -4.46 6.28
CA SER A 541 -12.44 -3.02 6.59
C SER A 541 -13.16 -2.08 5.61
N ILE A 542 -13.47 -2.58 4.41
CA ILE A 542 -14.23 -1.88 3.38
C ILE A 542 -15.72 -1.94 3.71
N GLY A 543 -16.25 -3.11 4.00
CA GLY A 543 -17.68 -3.29 4.28
C GLY A 543 -18.13 -2.68 5.60
N GLN A 544 -17.36 -2.80 6.68
CA GLN A 544 -17.63 -2.11 7.97
C GLN A 544 -17.69 -0.57 7.83
N ARG A 545 -17.02 -0.01 6.82
CA ARG A 545 -17.03 1.43 6.51
C ARG A 545 -18.15 1.86 5.57
N HIS A 546 -18.92 0.93 5.01
CA HIS A 546 -20.06 1.26 4.21
C HIS A 546 -21.27 1.58 5.10
N ARG A 547 -21.95 2.68 4.77
CA ARG A 547 -23.31 3.01 5.23
C ARG A 547 -24.04 3.51 4.00
N ASP A 548 -25.22 2.98 3.70
CA ASP A 548 -26.05 3.44 2.60
C ASP A 548 -26.31 4.95 2.74
N HIS A 549 -25.94 5.71 1.71
CA HIS A 549 -26.23 7.13 1.61
C HIS A 549 -27.30 7.32 0.56
N SER A 550 -28.57 7.29 0.99
CA SER A 550 -29.72 7.58 0.12
C SER A 550 -29.54 8.90 -0.64
N THR A 551 -28.92 9.91 0.01
CA THR A 551 -28.58 11.21 -0.58
C THR A 551 -27.61 11.17 -1.77
N THR A 552 -26.82 10.11 -1.95
CA THR A 552 -25.89 9.96 -3.11
C THR A 552 -26.37 8.97 -4.15
N GLY A 553 -27.51 8.29 -3.94
CA GLY A 553 -28.02 7.21 -4.81
C GLY A 553 -27.22 5.90 -4.76
N ASN A 554 -26.05 5.90 -4.09
CA ASN A 554 -25.19 4.73 -3.92
C ASN A 554 -25.70 3.84 -2.79
N ILE A 555 -26.84 3.19 -3.03
CA ILE A 555 -27.46 2.17 -2.17
C ILE A 555 -26.94 0.81 -2.62
N LEU A 556 -26.62 -0.08 -1.66
CA LEU A 556 -26.25 -1.45 -1.95
C LEU A 556 -27.49 -2.26 -2.37
N ARG A 557 -27.77 -2.32 -3.68
CA ARG A 557 -28.79 -3.24 -4.21
C ARG A 557 -28.32 -4.68 -4.05
N GLU A 558 -29.15 -5.52 -3.43
CA GLU A 558 -28.87 -6.94 -3.20
C GLU A 558 -28.77 -7.71 -4.53
N THR A 559 -29.56 -7.31 -5.52
CA THR A 559 -29.51 -7.74 -6.92
C THR A 559 -28.46 -6.94 -7.69
N SER A 560 -27.38 -7.62 -8.09
CA SER A 560 -26.32 -7.13 -8.97
C SER A 560 -26.18 -8.03 -10.20
N ILE A 561 -25.51 -7.55 -11.25
CA ILE A 561 -25.29 -8.35 -12.48
C ILE A 561 -24.48 -9.62 -12.16
N VAL A 562 -23.54 -9.53 -11.19
CA VAL A 562 -22.80 -10.67 -10.63
C VAL A 562 -23.73 -11.82 -10.18
N ASN A 563 -24.87 -11.51 -9.58
CA ASN A 563 -25.81 -12.56 -9.16
C ASN A 563 -26.44 -13.26 -10.38
N HIS A 564 -26.79 -12.53 -11.43
CA HIS A 564 -27.39 -13.13 -12.63
C HIS A 564 -26.38 -14.05 -13.36
N TYR A 565 -25.08 -13.73 -13.29
CA TYR A 565 -24.01 -14.65 -13.74
C TYR A 565 -23.91 -15.93 -12.89
N PHE A 566 -24.06 -15.83 -11.57
CA PHE A 566 -23.99 -16.99 -10.68
C PHE A 566 -25.27 -17.84 -10.67
N PHE A 567 -26.45 -17.22 -10.61
CA PHE A 567 -27.76 -17.83 -10.33
C PHE A 567 -28.73 -17.77 -11.52
N GLY A 568 -28.32 -17.29 -12.70
CA GLY A 568 -29.18 -17.13 -13.87
C GLY A 568 -30.10 -15.90 -13.80
N GLU A 569 -30.84 -15.62 -14.88
CA GLU A 569 -31.69 -14.41 -14.99
C GLU A 569 -32.84 -14.39 -13.96
N ASN A 570 -33.37 -15.56 -13.57
CA ASN A 570 -34.41 -15.71 -12.56
C ASN A 570 -33.87 -15.83 -11.11
N LEU A 571 -32.54 -15.87 -10.94
CA LEU A 571 -31.85 -16.12 -9.65
C LEU A 571 -32.16 -17.51 -9.03
N ASP A 572 -32.46 -18.51 -9.86
CA ASP A 572 -32.92 -19.86 -9.50
C ASP A 572 -31.85 -20.97 -9.59
N GLN A 573 -30.69 -20.71 -10.21
CA GLN A 573 -29.63 -21.70 -10.42
C GLN A 573 -28.67 -21.80 -9.23
N LEU A 574 -28.33 -23.01 -8.78
CA LEU A 574 -27.38 -23.21 -7.68
C LEU A 574 -25.93 -22.87 -8.07
N LEU A 575 -25.21 -22.22 -7.15
CA LEU A 575 -23.82 -21.81 -7.32
C LEU A 575 -22.85 -22.87 -6.76
N THR A 576 -22.13 -23.57 -7.64
CA THR A 576 -21.06 -24.49 -7.22
C THR A 576 -19.85 -23.72 -6.66
N VAL A 577 -19.18 -24.29 -5.66
CA VAL A 577 -17.94 -23.71 -5.08
C VAL A 577 -16.86 -23.54 -6.17
N GLU A 578 -16.79 -24.46 -7.13
CA GLU A 578 -15.82 -24.41 -8.23
C GLU A 578 -16.10 -23.24 -9.20
N LYS A 579 -17.36 -22.99 -9.57
CA LYS A 579 -17.77 -21.83 -10.40
C LYS A 579 -17.35 -20.51 -9.74
N PHE A 580 -17.56 -20.38 -8.43
CA PHE A 580 -17.13 -19.20 -7.67
C PHE A 580 -15.59 -19.06 -7.59
N LEU A 581 -14.87 -20.16 -7.33
CA LEU A 581 -13.41 -20.15 -7.23
C LEU A 581 -12.73 -19.85 -8.58
N HIS A 582 -13.31 -20.32 -9.69
CA HIS A 582 -12.86 -20.00 -11.05
C HIS A 582 -13.05 -18.51 -11.36
N PHE A 583 -14.24 -17.96 -11.10
CA PHE A 583 -14.54 -16.53 -11.21
C PHE A 583 -13.54 -15.66 -10.40
N TYR A 584 -13.20 -16.09 -9.17
CA TYR A 584 -12.19 -15.41 -8.36
C TYR A 584 -10.79 -15.42 -8.97
N GLU A 585 -10.36 -16.53 -9.56
CA GLU A 585 -9.05 -16.64 -10.21
C GLU A 585 -8.98 -15.86 -11.53
N GLN A 586 -10.05 -15.85 -12.32
CA GLN A 586 -10.17 -14.98 -13.50
C GLN A 586 -10.12 -13.49 -13.12
N LEU A 587 -10.84 -13.08 -12.07
CA LEU A 587 -10.77 -11.70 -11.57
C LEU A 587 -9.35 -11.29 -11.16
N GLN A 588 -8.62 -12.16 -10.46
CA GLN A 588 -7.22 -11.88 -10.12
C GLN A 588 -6.30 -11.83 -11.35
N LYS A 589 -6.50 -12.73 -12.33
CA LYS A 589 -5.78 -12.78 -13.61
C LYS A 589 -5.97 -11.47 -14.40
N GLU A 590 -7.20 -11.00 -14.55
CA GLU A 590 -7.50 -9.79 -15.34
C GLU A 590 -7.04 -8.50 -14.65
N ILE A 591 -7.16 -8.39 -13.33
CA ILE A 591 -6.59 -7.24 -12.60
C ILE A 591 -5.06 -7.20 -12.75
N LEU A 592 -4.40 -8.36 -12.75
CA LEU A 592 -2.96 -8.47 -13.00
C LEU A 592 -2.61 -8.12 -14.47
N GLN A 593 -3.46 -8.45 -15.44
CA GLN A 593 -3.32 -8.01 -16.83
C GLN A 593 -3.54 -6.50 -17.01
N LEU A 594 -4.50 -5.89 -16.30
CA LEU A 594 -4.74 -4.44 -16.37
C LEU A 594 -3.60 -3.65 -15.72
N GLU A 595 -3.08 -4.11 -14.57
CA GLU A 595 -1.85 -3.57 -13.97
C GLU A 595 -0.64 -3.79 -14.89
N PHE A 596 -0.61 -4.97 -15.54
CA PHE A 596 0.13 -5.36 -16.73
C PHE A 596 0.33 -4.19 -17.71
N HIS A 597 -0.68 -4.03 -18.55
CA HIS A 597 -0.70 -3.16 -19.73
C HIS A 597 -0.65 -1.67 -19.39
N ARG A 598 -1.14 -1.26 -18.21
CA ARG A 598 -0.95 0.13 -17.72
C ARG A 598 0.53 0.51 -17.57
N SER A 599 1.34 -0.47 -17.19
CA SER A 599 2.76 -0.35 -16.83
C SER A 599 3.70 -0.80 -17.96
N ALA A 600 3.20 -1.53 -18.96
CA ALA A 600 3.92 -1.98 -20.15
C ALA A 600 4.32 -0.82 -21.08
N LYS A 601 5.37 -0.09 -20.67
CA LYS A 601 5.91 1.09 -21.37
C LYS A 601 7.42 0.98 -21.58
N CYS A 602 7.90 -0.24 -21.87
CA CYS A 602 9.24 -0.41 -22.39
C CYS A 602 9.38 0.33 -23.74
N PRO A 603 10.44 1.14 -23.96
CA PRO A 603 10.62 1.85 -25.23
C PRO A 603 11.01 0.91 -26.39
N ASN A 604 11.61 -0.23 -26.05
CA ASN A 604 12.16 -1.20 -26.99
C ASN A 604 11.10 -2.22 -27.46
N ASP A 605 10.12 -2.52 -26.60
CA ASP A 605 9.06 -3.50 -26.82
C ASP A 605 7.82 -3.10 -26.00
N LYS A 606 6.67 -2.90 -26.64
CA LYS A 606 5.42 -2.50 -25.97
C LYS A 606 4.74 -3.65 -25.21
N THR A 607 5.13 -4.89 -25.46
CA THR A 607 4.57 -6.08 -24.79
C THR A 607 5.20 -6.36 -23.42
N ARG A 608 6.28 -5.64 -23.07
CA ARG A 608 7.06 -5.83 -21.84
C ARG A 608 6.89 -4.67 -20.85
N MET A 609 6.96 -4.99 -19.56
CA MET A 609 7.06 -4.00 -18.49
C MET A 609 8.53 -3.67 -18.21
N ARG A 610 8.86 -2.40 -17.98
CA ARG A 610 10.22 -2.00 -17.57
C ARG A 610 10.50 -2.43 -16.14
N GLU A 611 11.75 -2.74 -15.83
CA GLU A 611 12.24 -3.09 -14.50
C GLU A 611 11.89 -2.01 -13.45
N LEU A 612 11.95 -0.73 -13.84
CA LEU A 612 11.55 0.41 -13.00
C LEU A 612 10.04 0.46 -12.72
N ASP A 613 9.22 0.12 -13.71
CA ASP A 613 7.77 0.14 -13.61
C ASP A 613 7.28 -1.08 -12.80
N PHE A 614 7.95 -2.24 -12.95
CA PHE A 614 7.79 -3.42 -12.11
C PHE A 614 8.14 -3.13 -10.65
N ALA A 615 9.31 -2.53 -10.39
CA ALA A 615 9.71 -2.12 -9.04
C ALA A 615 8.72 -1.10 -8.43
N THR A 616 8.15 -0.22 -9.25
CA THR A 616 7.14 0.75 -8.80
C THR A 616 5.80 0.07 -8.45
N SER A 617 5.33 -0.87 -9.27
CA SER A 617 4.16 -1.71 -8.97
C SER A 617 4.37 -2.52 -7.68
N LEU A 618 5.53 -3.18 -7.56
CA LEU A 618 5.85 -4.06 -6.44
C LEU A 618 5.89 -3.30 -5.10
N LEU A 619 6.45 -2.09 -5.10
CA LEU A 619 6.55 -1.25 -3.91
C LEU A 619 5.29 -0.41 -3.61
N ALA A 620 4.30 -0.35 -4.51
CA ALA A 620 3.12 0.53 -4.38
C ALA A 620 2.32 0.35 -3.08
N TYR A 621 2.26 -0.89 -2.57
CA TYR A 621 1.52 -1.27 -1.35
C TYR A 621 2.43 -1.50 -0.13
N SER A 622 3.75 -1.33 -0.29
CA SER A 622 4.76 -1.69 0.73
C SER A 622 4.60 -0.98 2.08
N GLY A 623 3.96 0.19 2.11
CA GLY A 623 3.88 1.04 3.30
C GLY A 623 5.21 1.67 3.72
N LEU A 624 6.29 1.47 2.95
CA LEU A 624 7.61 2.04 3.21
C LEU A 624 7.59 3.57 3.11
N SER A 625 8.58 4.20 3.74
CA SER A 625 8.73 5.66 3.66
C SER A 625 9.03 6.13 2.23
N ASP A 626 8.46 7.29 1.91
CA ASP A 626 8.65 8.05 0.68
C ASP A 626 10.14 8.35 0.35
N LYS A 627 11.04 8.22 1.35
CA LYS A 627 12.50 8.32 1.19
C LYS A 627 13.12 6.98 0.76
N ARG A 628 12.74 5.86 1.40
CA ARG A 628 13.30 4.53 1.11
C ARG A 628 12.89 4.02 -0.28
N VAL A 629 11.61 4.16 -0.65
CA VAL A 629 11.13 3.81 -2.00
C VAL A 629 11.93 4.57 -3.08
N LYS A 630 12.28 5.84 -2.84
CA LYS A 630 13.13 6.63 -3.75
C LYS A 630 14.61 6.25 -3.75
N LYS A 631 15.13 5.53 -2.74
CA LYS A 631 16.45 4.88 -2.77
C LYS A 631 16.40 3.65 -3.67
N MET A 632 15.43 2.76 -3.43
CA MET A 632 15.24 1.49 -4.17
C MET A 632 15.02 1.75 -5.67
N LEU A 633 14.10 2.65 -6.04
CA LEU A 633 13.84 3.02 -7.44
C LEU A 633 15.05 3.72 -8.11
N LYS A 634 15.93 4.39 -7.35
CA LYS A 634 17.20 4.93 -7.88
C LYS A 634 18.21 3.81 -8.19
N ARG A 635 18.32 2.77 -7.36
CA ARG A 635 19.15 1.59 -7.68
C ARG A 635 18.69 0.93 -8.99
N ILE A 636 17.39 0.69 -9.13
CA ILE A 636 16.85 0.09 -10.36
C ILE A 636 17.13 0.96 -11.58
N LYS A 637 17.01 2.30 -11.49
CA LYS A 637 17.40 3.21 -12.59
C LYS A 637 18.93 3.23 -12.88
N LYS A 638 19.79 2.93 -11.89
CA LYS A 638 21.26 2.80 -12.03
C LYS A 638 21.65 1.47 -12.69
N ALA A 639 21.05 0.37 -12.26
CA ALA A 639 21.34 -0.99 -12.75
C ALA A 639 20.73 -1.25 -14.14
N TYR A 640 19.48 -0.82 -14.35
CA TYR A 640 18.71 -1.02 -15.58
C TYR A 640 18.39 0.33 -16.24
N PRO A 641 19.40 1.02 -16.84
CA PRO A 641 19.15 2.18 -17.68
C PRO A 641 18.37 1.77 -18.93
N VAL A 642 17.68 2.71 -19.58
CA VAL A 642 16.78 2.45 -20.73
C VAL A 642 17.48 1.67 -21.86
N GLU A 643 18.76 1.98 -22.11
CA GLU A 643 19.61 1.36 -23.14
C GLU A 643 19.97 -0.12 -22.83
N LYS A 644 19.79 -0.57 -21.59
CA LYS A 644 20.01 -1.96 -21.13
C LYS A 644 18.73 -2.63 -20.59
N SER A 645 17.56 -2.03 -20.82
CA SER A 645 16.29 -2.58 -20.36
C SER A 645 15.86 -3.72 -21.26
N VAL A 646 15.80 -4.93 -20.68
CA VAL A 646 15.35 -6.17 -21.33
C VAL A 646 13.83 -6.28 -21.26
N GLY A 647 13.24 -5.75 -20.18
CA GLY A 647 11.81 -5.81 -19.90
C GLY A 647 11.34 -7.20 -19.46
N ILE A 648 10.36 -7.20 -18.57
CA ILE A 648 9.74 -8.38 -17.96
C ILE A 648 8.48 -8.73 -18.78
N SER A 649 8.27 -10.01 -19.12
CA SER A 649 7.07 -10.47 -19.84
C SER A 649 5.86 -10.56 -18.90
N PHE A 650 4.65 -10.53 -19.47
CA PHE A 650 3.43 -10.78 -18.69
C PHE A 650 3.45 -12.19 -18.07
N ASN A 651 4.02 -13.17 -18.76
CA ASN A 651 4.16 -14.53 -18.23
C ASN A 651 5.05 -14.58 -16.97
N ASP A 652 6.16 -13.86 -16.98
CA ASP A 652 7.10 -13.81 -15.85
C ASP A 652 6.47 -13.06 -14.67
N TYR A 653 5.75 -11.97 -14.95
CA TYR A 653 4.98 -11.22 -13.97
C TYR A 653 3.86 -12.06 -13.32
N LYS A 654 3.16 -12.86 -14.13
CA LYS A 654 2.15 -13.84 -13.68
C LYS A 654 2.77 -14.94 -12.84
N ASN A 655 3.90 -15.51 -13.27
CA ASN A 655 4.63 -16.54 -12.51
C ASN A 655 5.13 -16.01 -11.17
N PHE A 656 5.60 -14.76 -11.12
CA PHE A 656 5.97 -14.11 -9.87
C PHE A 656 4.77 -13.91 -8.94
N TYR A 657 3.63 -13.44 -9.44
CA TYR A 657 2.41 -13.29 -8.63
C TYR A 657 1.89 -14.64 -8.12
N ASN A 658 1.94 -15.70 -8.95
CA ASN A 658 1.59 -17.05 -8.56
C ASN A 658 2.54 -17.61 -7.48
N PHE A 659 3.83 -17.29 -7.54
CA PHE A 659 4.77 -17.59 -6.45
C PHE A 659 4.36 -16.86 -5.16
N LEU A 660 4.07 -15.56 -5.22
CA LEU A 660 3.64 -14.77 -4.04
C LEU A 660 2.30 -15.23 -3.43
N ARG A 661 1.45 -15.94 -4.16
CA ARG A 661 0.16 -16.46 -3.64
C ARG A 661 0.34 -17.39 -2.44
N ASN A 662 1.41 -18.18 -2.42
CA ASN A 662 1.74 -19.14 -1.35
C ASN A 662 2.85 -18.59 -0.44
N ILE A 663 2.82 -17.28 -0.14
CA ILE A 663 3.87 -16.60 0.63
C ILE A 663 4.08 -17.17 2.04
N HIS A 664 3.08 -17.78 2.66
CA HIS A 664 3.24 -18.42 3.97
C HIS A 664 4.17 -19.64 3.91
N ASP A 665 4.11 -20.42 2.84
CA ASP A 665 4.94 -21.61 2.67
C ASP A 665 6.37 -21.23 2.25
N ILE A 666 6.51 -20.15 1.48
CA ILE A 666 7.81 -19.53 1.16
C ILE A 666 8.48 -18.95 2.41
N ASP A 667 7.72 -18.28 3.29
CA ASP A 667 8.20 -17.71 4.55
C ASP A 667 8.80 -18.80 5.45
N VAL A 668 8.10 -19.94 5.58
CA VAL A 668 8.59 -21.13 6.28
C VAL A 668 9.83 -21.73 5.60
N ALA A 669 9.83 -21.89 4.28
CA ALA A 669 10.96 -22.46 3.54
C ALA A 669 12.23 -21.61 3.64
N LEU A 670 12.13 -20.28 3.45
CA LEU A 670 13.25 -19.35 3.62
C LEU A 670 13.74 -19.30 5.07
N THR A 671 12.83 -19.38 6.04
CA THR A 671 13.18 -19.49 7.46
C THR A 671 13.97 -20.77 7.76
N PHE A 672 13.65 -21.92 7.14
CA PHE A 672 14.45 -23.14 7.30
C PHE A 672 15.87 -22.99 6.74
N TYR A 673 16.05 -22.37 5.56
CA TYR A 673 17.39 -22.09 5.03
C TYR A 673 18.19 -21.16 5.95
N HIS A 674 17.55 -20.13 6.51
CA HIS A 674 18.18 -19.21 7.46
C HIS A 674 18.58 -19.90 8.78
N ILE A 675 17.71 -20.75 9.34
CA ILE A 675 17.99 -21.53 10.56
C ILE A 675 19.13 -22.53 10.33
N ALA A 676 19.27 -23.07 9.12
CA ALA A 676 20.39 -23.93 8.73
C ALA A 676 21.74 -23.17 8.55
N GLY A 677 21.78 -21.85 8.81
CA GLY A 677 22.96 -21.01 8.60
C GLY A 677 23.19 -20.63 7.13
N GLY A 678 22.23 -20.89 6.24
CA GLY A 678 22.31 -20.54 4.83
C GLY A 678 22.02 -19.06 4.59
N ALA A 679 22.93 -18.40 3.86
CA ALA A 679 22.64 -17.11 3.24
C ALA A 679 21.62 -17.30 2.08
N ILE A 680 20.66 -16.39 1.95
CA ILE A 680 19.61 -16.50 0.92
C ILE A 680 20.08 -15.76 -0.34
N ASP A 681 20.70 -16.51 -1.24
CA ASP A 681 21.15 -16.05 -2.55
C ASP A 681 20.07 -16.27 -3.64
N LYS A 682 20.39 -15.84 -4.87
CA LYS A 682 19.50 -15.94 -6.03
C LYS A 682 19.21 -17.39 -6.44
N GLN A 683 20.15 -18.32 -6.22
CA GLN A 683 19.99 -19.73 -6.57
C GLN A 683 19.04 -20.43 -5.60
N ILE A 684 19.21 -20.21 -4.29
CA ILE A 684 18.33 -20.69 -3.22
C ILE A 684 16.93 -20.10 -3.39
N PHE A 685 16.80 -18.81 -3.71
CA PHE A 685 15.50 -18.19 -3.96
C PHE A 685 14.75 -18.86 -5.13
N ARG A 686 15.43 -19.12 -6.24
CA ARG A 686 14.87 -19.85 -7.40
C ARG A 686 14.59 -21.32 -7.08
N HIS A 687 15.44 -21.97 -6.28
CA HIS A 687 15.22 -23.33 -5.80
C HIS A 687 13.96 -23.41 -4.92
N VAL A 688 13.77 -22.49 -3.97
CA VAL A 688 12.56 -22.41 -3.14
C VAL A 688 11.31 -22.21 -3.98
N ALA A 689 11.35 -21.33 -5.00
CA ALA A 689 10.22 -21.16 -5.92
C ALA A 689 9.84 -22.46 -6.67
N LYS A 690 10.86 -23.22 -7.13
CA LYS A 690 10.69 -24.47 -7.87
C LYS A 690 10.28 -25.65 -6.98
N THR A 691 10.77 -25.71 -5.75
CA THR A 691 10.48 -26.78 -4.78
C THR A 691 9.13 -26.58 -4.10
N VAL A 692 8.77 -25.35 -3.69
CA VAL A 692 7.53 -25.06 -2.96
C VAL A 692 6.32 -24.87 -3.90
N ASN A 693 6.51 -24.18 -5.04
CA ASN A 693 5.40 -23.81 -5.92
C ASN A 693 5.44 -24.45 -7.31
N HIS A 694 6.50 -25.22 -7.63
CA HIS A 694 6.74 -25.79 -8.96
C HIS A 694 6.83 -24.75 -10.09
N ILE A 695 7.11 -23.49 -9.73
CA ILE A 695 7.31 -22.37 -10.65
C ILE A 695 8.82 -22.17 -10.84
N ASP A 696 9.28 -22.27 -12.08
CA ASP A 696 10.63 -21.84 -12.43
C ASP A 696 10.60 -20.32 -12.72
N LEU A 697 11.26 -19.53 -11.87
CA LEU A 697 11.35 -18.07 -12.05
C LEU A 697 12.49 -17.73 -13.00
N ASP A 698 12.24 -16.78 -13.90
CA ASP A 698 13.25 -16.26 -14.82
C ASP A 698 14.44 -15.61 -14.07
N SER A 699 15.64 -15.74 -14.63
CA SER A 699 16.88 -15.22 -14.02
C SER A 699 16.89 -13.69 -13.92
N HIS A 700 16.49 -12.98 -15.00
CA HIS A 700 16.48 -11.51 -15.02
C HIS A 700 15.43 -10.96 -14.07
N LEU A 701 14.26 -11.61 -13.98
CA LEU A 701 13.25 -11.31 -12.95
C LEU A 701 13.82 -11.44 -11.52
N VAL A 702 14.56 -12.51 -11.21
CA VAL A 702 15.18 -12.69 -9.88
C VAL A 702 16.28 -11.65 -9.63
N ASP A 703 17.11 -11.32 -10.62
CA ASP A 703 18.11 -10.24 -10.52
C ASP A 703 17.47 -8.87 -10.23
N VAL A 704 16.35 -8.56 -10.89
CA VAL A 704 15.57 -7.34 -10.64
C VAL A 704 15.00 -7.32 -9.23
N VAL A 705 14.42 -8.43 -8.75
CA VAL A 705 13.89 -8.56 -7.38
C VAL A 705 14.98 -8.36 -6.33
N PHE A 706 16.15 -8.99 -6.49
CA PHE A 706 17.28 -8.77 -5.59
C PHE A 706 17.73 -7.30 -5.62
N THR A 707 17.88 -6.69 -6.80
CA THR A 707 18.25 -5.26 -6.93
C THR A 707 17.28 -4.28 -6.24
N ILE A 708 16.01 -4.68 -6.04
CA ILE A 708 15.04 -3.91 -5.25
C ILE A 708 15.37 -4.00 -3.74
N PHE A 709 15.59 -5.20 -3.21
CA PHE A 709 15.58 -5.48 -1.75
C PHE A 709 16.96 -5.66 -1.10
N ASP A 710 18.01 -5.95 -1.87
CA ASP A 710 19.42 -5.84 -1.49
C ASP A 710 19.70 -4.36 -1.14
N ASP A 711 19.77 -4.02 0.16
CA ASP A 711 19.79 -2.61 0.60
C ASP A 711 21.20 -2.06 0.83
N ASP A 712 22.19 -2.95 0.88
CA ASP A 712 23.61 -2.80 1.19
C ASP A 712 24.54 -3.09 -0.02
N GLU A 713 23.99 -3.60 -1.14
CA GLU A 713 24.68 -4.05 -2.36
C GLU A 713 25.54 -5.33 -2.15
N ASP A 714 25.10 -6.26 -1.27
CA ASP A 714 25.81 -7.50 -0.88
C ASP A 714 25.39 -8.77 -1.67
N GLN A 715 24.35 -8.66 -2.52
CA GLN A 715 23.73 -9.74 -3.31
C GLN A 715 22.93 -10.81 -2.54
N LEU A 716 22.67 -10.61 -1.24
CA LEU A 716 21.78 -11.44 -0.44
C LEU A 716 20.38 -10.81 -0.31
N LEU A 717 19.40 -11.61 0.12
CA LEU A 717 18.03 -11.13 0.37
C LEU A 717 17.73 -11.04 1.86
N SER A 718 17.39 -9.83 2.33
CA SER A 718 16.72 -9.62 3.62
C SER A 718 15.29 -10.19 3.56
N TYR A 719 15.20 -11.51 3.76
CA TYR A 719 13.96 -12.27 3.53
C TYR A 719 12.80 -11.80 4.43
N VAL A 720 13.08 -11.37 5.67
CA VAL A 720 12.08 -10.84 6.60
C VAL A 720 11.42 -9.56 6.04
N GLU A 721 12.21 -8.65 5.47
CA GLU A 721 11.67 -7.45 4.82
C GLU A 721 10.95 -7.79 3.50
N PHE A 722 11.55 -8.64 2.67
CA PHE A 722 10.92 -9.11 1.44
C PHE A 722 9.53 -9.69 1.71
N ILE A 723 9.43 -10.65 2.64
CA ILE A 723 8.16 -11.30 3.02
C ILE A 723 7.17 -10.27 3.59
N HIS A 724 7.61 -9.34 4.45
CA HIS A 724 6.72 -8.30 4.98
C HIS A 724 6.12 -7.43 3.87
N ILE A 725 6.93 -6.97 2.93
CA ILE A 725 6.49 -6.12 1.82
C ILE A 725 5.61 -6.91 0.85
N MET A 726 5.96 -8.17 0.57
CA MET A 726 5.20 -9.03 -0.33
C MET A 726 3.83 -9.42 0.24
N LYS A 727 3.69 -9.65 1.55
CA LYS A 727 2.37 -9.90 2.20
C LYS A 727 1.43 -8.69 2.00
N ASN A 728 1.89 -7.49 2.33
CA ASN A 728 1.14 -6.24 2.10
C ASN A 728 0.76 -6.02 0.62
N ARG A 729 1.62 -6.44 -0.31
CA ARG A 729 1.41 -6.38 -1.77
C ARG A 729 0.36 -7.39 -2.25
N LEU A 730 0.36 -8.62 -1.74
CA LEU A 730 -0.65 -9.64 -2.06
C LEU A 730 -2.06 -9.20 -1.63
N GLU A 731 -2.17 -8.68 -0.41
CA GLU A 731 -3.40 -8.11 0.19
C GLU A 731 -3.84 -6.78 -0.43
N ARG A 732 -3.03 -6.19 -1.32
CA ARG A 732 -3.23 -4.85 -1.92
C ARG A 732 -3.50 -3.76 -0.87
N GLY A 733 -2.96 -3.92 0.35
CA GLY A 733 -3.23 -3.07 1.50
C GLY A 733 -4.70 -2.97 1.94
N LEU A 734 -5.61 -3.77 1.37
CA LEU A 734 -7.06 -3.66 1.60
C LEU A 734 -7.48 -4.09 3.01
N GLN A 735 -6.76 -5.04 3.61
CA GLN A 735 -7.04 -5.54 4.96
C GLN A 735 -6.72 -4.54 6.08
N ARG A 736 -5.98 -3.46 5.79
CA ARG A 736 -5.63 -2.45 6.81
C ARG A 736 -6.92 -1.76 7.31
N PRO A 737 -7.08 -1.58 8.64
CA PRO A 737 -8.29 -0.96 9.18
C PRO A 737 -8.38 0.51 8.75
N LYS A 738 -9.50 0.87 8.12
CA LYS A 738 -9.80 2.24 7.68
C LYS A 738 -10.33 3.15 8.79
N ASP A 739 -10.21 2.70 10.04
CA ASP A 739 -10.85 3.30 11.21
C ASP A 739 -9.85 3.90 12.20
N THR A 740 -10.32 4.87 12.98
CA THR A 740 -9.57 5.42 14.11
C THR A 740 -9.53 4.37 15.21
N ALA A 741 -8.47 3.55 15.19
CA ALA A 741 -8.26 2.41 16.07
C ALA A 741 -8.39 2.71 17.58
N PHE A 742 -8.37 3.99 17.98
CA PHE A 742 -8.72 4.50 19.31
C PHE A 742 -9.99 3.85 19.91
N MET A 743 -11.11 3.78 19.18
CA MET A 743 -12.35 3.21 19.75
C MET A 743 -12.20 1.71 20.05
N LYS A 744 -11.53 0.97 19.16
CA LYS A 744 -11.22 -0.45 19.37
C LYS A 744 -10.25 -0.63 20.53
N LEU A 745 -9.17 0.17 20.58
CA LEU A 745 -8.19 0.18 21.67
C LEU A 745 -8.85 0.47 23.02
N PHE A 746 -9.75 1.46 23.09
CA PHE A 746 -10.51 1.79 24.29
C PHE A 746 -11.44 0.65 24.73
N SER A 747 -12.13 -0.01 23.79
CA SER A 747 -12.91 -1.21 24.12
C SER A 747 -12.04 -2.37 24.60
N THR A 748 -10.87 -2.62 24.00
CA THR A 748 -9.93 -3.66 24.45
C THR A 748 -9.37 -3.32 25.84
N MET A 749 -9.01 -2.06 26.09
CA MET A 749 -8.58 -1.59 27.41
C MET A 749 -9.67 -1.78 28.47
N LEU A 750 -10.95 -1.51 28.14
CA LEU A 750 -12.07 -1.77 29.04
C LEU A 750 -12.26 -3.27 29.31
N THR A 751 -12.16 -4.13 28.29
CA THR A 751 -12.26 -5.59 28.46
C THR A 751 -11.12 -6.12 29.31
N CYS A 752 -9.87 -5.81 28.98
CA CYS A 752 -8.70 -6.21 29.78
C CYS A 752 -8.78 -5.66 31.21
N ALA A 753 -9.22 -4.41 31.41
CA ALA A 753 -9.41 -3.85 32.74
C ALA A 753 -10.48 -4.62 33.53
N LYS A 754 -11.60 -5.00 32.90
CA LYS A 754 -12.65 -5.82 33.50
C LYS A 754 -12.14 -7.23 33.85
N GLU A 755 -11.36 -7.85 32.97
CA GLU A 755 -10.73 -9.17 33.19
C GLU A 755 -9.62 -9.14 34.26
N THR A 756 -9.04 -7.96 34.54
CA THR A 756 -8.03 -7.78 35.61
C THR A 756 -8.66 -7.34 36.95
N TYR A 757 -9.98 -7.10 36.97
CA TYR A 757 -10.74 -6.65 38.16
C TYR A 757 -11.78 -7.70 38.64
N LEU A 758 -11.87 -8.83 37.94
CA LEU A 758 -12.66 -10.02 38.28
C LEU A 758 -11.75 -11.13 38.81
#